data_AF-A0A4E9EG10-F1
#
_entry.id   AF-A0A4E9EG10-F1
#
_cell.length_a   1.000
_cell.length_b   1.000
_cell.length_c   1.000
_cell.angle_alpha   90.00
_cell.angle_beta   90.00
_cell.angle_gamma   90.00
#
_symmetry.space_group_name_H-M   'P 1'
#
loop_
_entity.id
_entity.type
_entity.pdbx_description
1 polymer ?
#
loop_
_entity_poly.entity_id
_entity_poly.type
_entity_poly.pdbx_seq_one_letter_code
_entity_poly.pdbx_strand_id
1 'polypeptide(L)'
;MLIQPYSILAPVPISTLPSLPVRRLARTTWRPCRKRWFASETTHRTHETPILPFRFETGIGLFAKRPPRPFPPPFLSPPSTSFTDPLSTHHQSRDRRAFVHGQLIRGKTNGDDAVYASDYFICANDGVGAWATRPRGHAGLWSRLVSHFWSSAIEEELAEIEKSKEPNPIASLQSAYDRTLAATTEHDCLGTTTVCGAQLYYKTCTENEAQTSPVLYVTNLGDCQVMVLRPSTEKIIFKTVEQWHWFDCPRQLGTNSPDTPNDNAIVDKIDLEVGDVVLAMTDGVIDNLWEHEIVASILKSIKEWESGRHPEAHRGDLTGGRNGGMRAAAQDLIEAAKEIALDPFAESPFMERAIEEGLASEGGKLDDISVVAALCVENEGKRSKQYRKLMEQFSQTFGFREPYQVLVDAEMIQDSSRCKMDLEPALSRTVHGKVKSMVTQCEMRKLYATRNEDFIKLGQSLERRRCGHHPNEYPEPLSTQECLRSVVDPKDTNQNKHRYVVASQDQEVRRMLRGIKGVPLIYIKRSVMILEPMADESVQVRAREERSKFRAEIKSSVGKRKREDADDDDEKADKKDAGTTEDQKKKKKKGYGSKGPNPLAVQKPKKPKTDGQQPRKQESSEVKENTQEGAGKRKRRRRNKTSETEDQGEANTTTTTEVTMADA
;
A
#
# COMPACT_ATOMS: atom_id res chain seq x y z
N MET A 1 51.06 76.27 -38.38
CA MET A 1 52.04 76.25 -37.26
C MET A 1 52.23 74.80 -36.81
N LEU A 2 53.38 74.50 -36.19
CA LEU A 2 53.87 73.21 -35.66
C LEU A 2 52.79 72.26 -35.08
N ILE A 3 52.88 70.91 -34.99
CA ILE A 3 53.48 69.77 -35.72
C ILE A 3 53.37 68.53 -34.76
N GLN A 4 52.57 67.51 -35.13
CA GLN A 4 52.69 66.04 -34.85
C GLN A 4 52.89 65.48 -33.38
N PRO A 5 53.02 64.14 -33.11
CA PRO A 5 51.89 63.17 -33.17
C PRO A 5 51.90 62.02 -32.09
N TYR A 6 51.04 60.99 -32.31
CA TYR A 6 50.99 59.58 -31.82
C TYR A 6 52.09 58.93 -30.93
N SER A 7 51.66 57.99 -30.05
CA SER A 7 52.27 56.63 -29.85
C SER A 7 51.40 55.67 -28.98
N ILE A 8 51.71 54.37 -28.94
CA ILE A 8 50.89 53.26 -28.38
C ILE A 8 51.78 52.18 -27.68
N LEU A 9 51.22 51.42 -26.71
CA LEU A 9 51.51 50.03 -26.27
C LEU A 9 51.81 49.81 -24.75
N ALA A 10 51.59 48.56 -24.29
CA ALA A 10 51.67 48.09 -22.89
C ALA A 10 52.94 47.25 -22.58
N PRO A 11 53.19 46.82 -21.32
CA PRO A 11 53.12 45.37 -21.00
C PRO A 11 52.79 44.99 -19.52
N VAL A 12 52.90 43.69 -19.19
CA VAL A 12 52.67 43.01 -17.87
C VAL A 12 53.78 41.95 -17.65
N PRO A 13 54.43 41.80 -16.45
CA PRO A 13 54.52 40.45 -15.79
C PRO A 13 54.88 40.32 -14.26
N ILE A 14 54.19 39.39 -13.55
CA ILE A 14 54.70 38.20 -12.76
C ILE A 14 55.49 38.29 -11.39
N SER A 15 55.03 37.46 -10.42
CA SER A 15 55.72 36.81 -9.23
C SER A 15 55.99 37.64 -7.94
N THR A 16 56.24 37.10 -6.71
CA THR A 16 56.58 35.75 -6.13
C THR A 16 55.86 35.43 -4.78
N LEU A 17 56.10 34.23 -4.18
CA LEU A 17 55.62 33.72 -2.86
C LEU A 17 56.63 33.93 -1.70
N PRO A 18 56.21 33.81 -0.41
CA PRO A 18 56.94 32.86 0.48
C PRO A 18 56.16 32.17 1.65
N SER A 19 56.55 30.91 1.93
CA SER A 19 56.73 30.16 3.21
C SER A 19 55.65 29.99 4.33
N LEU A 20 55.73 28.81 4.97
CA LEU A 20 55.00 28.36 6.18
C LEU A 20 55.88 28.40 7.45
N PRO A 21 55.29 28.44 8.66
CA PRO A 21 55.90 27.95 9.90
C PRO A 21 55.17 26.73 10.54
N VAL A 22 55.91 25.91 11.28
CA VAL A 22 55.45 24.63 11.89
C VAL A 22 54.98 24.81 13.34
N ARG A 23 53.94 24.07 13.78
CA ARG A 23 53.68 23.76 15.20
C ARG A 23 53.31 22.29 15.45
N ARG A 24 53.52 21.84 16.69
CA ARG A 24 53.61 20.43 17.11
C ARG A 24 52.25 19.77 17.43
N LEU A 25 52.22 18.44 17.40
CA LEU A 25 51.12 17.62 17.92
C LEU A 25 50.89 17.82 19.43
N ALA A 26 49.62 17.80 19.85
CA ALA A 26 49.18 17.48 21.22
C ALA A 26 47.88 16.67 21.17
N ARG A 27 47.57 15.91 22.23
CA ARG A 27 46.59 14.82 22.20
C ARG A 27 45.11 15.27 22.28
N THR A 28 44.30 14.58 21.48
CA THR A 28 42.87 14.25 21.64
C THR A 28 42.19 14.54 22.98
N THR A 29 41.07 15.27 22.93
CA THR A 29 39.88 15.08 23.78
C THR A 29 38.61 15.15 22.90
N TRP A 30 37.44 14.76 23.43
CA TRP A 30 36.22 14.48 22.65
C TRP A 30 35.07 15.47 22.93
N ARG A 31 34.13 15.58 21.95
CA ARG A 31 32.83 16.33 21.96
C ARG A 31 32.93 17.85 21.80
N PRO A 32 31.84 18.56 21.40
CA PRO A 32 30.53 18.07 20.93
C PRO A 32 30.21 18.44 19.46
N CYS A 33 29.09 17.92 18.94
CA CYS A 33 28.57 18.22 17.60
C CYS A 33 28.18 19.71 17.48
N ARG A 34 28.56 20.38 16.37
CA ARG A 34 28.11 21.74 16.07
C ARG A 34 26.70 21.74 15.48
N LYS A 35 25.89 22.72 15.89
CA LYS A 35 24.51 22.92 15.43
C LYS A 35 24.48 23.06 13.89
N ARG A 36 23.61 22.29 13.24
CA ARG A 36 23.22 22.53 11.84
C ARG A 36 22.36 23.80 11.83
N TRP A 37 22.66 24.74 10.94
CA TRP A 37 21.85 25.95 10.79
C TRP A 37 20.49 25.55 10.20
N PHE A 38 19.41 26.03 10.80
CA PHE A 38 18.08 25.92 10.21
C PHE A 38 17.97 26.93 9.08
N ALA A 39 17.44 26.49 7.94
CA ALA A 39 16.94 27.40 6.91
C ALA A 39 15.63 28.06 7.40
N SER A 40 15.27 29.17 6.76
CA SER A 40 14.10 29.99 7.14
C SER A 40 12.82 29.18 7.32
N GLU A 41 12.01 29.55 8.32
CA GLU A 41 10.68 29.02 8.52
C GLU A 41 9.73 29.54 7.40
N THR A 42 9.58 28.78 6.32
CA THR A 42 8.33 28.82 5.54
C THR A 42 7.26 28.08 6.32
N THR A 43 6.25 28.82 6.79
CA THR A 43 5.11 28.30 7.57
C THR A 43 4.13 27.54 6.69
N HIS A 44 4.58 26.39 6.16
CA HIS A 44 3.71 25.45 5.47
C HIS A 44 2.60 24.98 6.40
N ARG A 45 1.39 25.51 6.21
CA ARG A 45 0.17 24.88 6.71
C ARG A 45 0.07 23.50 6.06
N THR A 46 0.32 22.45 6.83
CA THR A 46 -0.13 21.11 6.47
C THR A 46 -1.65 21.09 6.62
N HIS A 47 -2.38 21.45 5.56
CA HIS A 47 -3.82 21.20 5.51
C HIS A 47 -4.02 19.69 5.62
N GLU A 48 -4.57 19.22 6.74
CA GLU A 48 -4.96 17.81 6.87
C GLU A 48 -6.16 17.57 5.97
N THR A 49 -5.93 16.92 4.83
CA THR A 49 -7.01 16.57 3.88
C THR A 49 -8.09 15.74 4.59
N PRO A 50 -9.38 16.03 4.37
CA PRO A 50 -10.44 15.39 5.13
C PRO A 50 -10.48 13.88 4.87
N ILE A 51 -10.90 13.15 5.90
CA ILE A 51 -11.09 11.70 5.81
C ILE A 51 -12.50 11.45 5.27
N LEU A 52 -12.61 11.19 3.96
CA LEU A 52 -13.87 10.84 3.29
C LEU A 52 -14.34 9.44 3.75
N PRO A 53 -15.65 9.12 3.74
CA PRO A 53 -16.17 7.83 4.22
C PRO A 53 -15.78 6.63 3.35
N PHE A 54 -15.40 6.86 2.09
CA PHE A 54 -14.89 5.84 1.16
C PHE A 54 -13.47 6.20 0.71
N ARG A 55 -12.73 5.20 0.23
CA ARG A 55 -11.38 5.35 -0.32
C ARG A 55 -11.10 4.26 -1.35
N PHE A 56 -10.03 4.44 -2.13
CA PHE A 56 -9.47 3.39 -2.95
C PHE A 56 -8.42 2.54 -2.19
N GLU A 57 -8.36 1.25 -2.52
CA GLU A 57 -7.15 0.42 -2.37
C GLU A 57 -6.57 0.16 -3.76
N THR A 58 -5.38 0.74 -4.05
CA THR A 58 -4.86 0.90 -5.42
C THR A 58 -3.69 -0.02 -5.75
N GLY A 59 -3.74 -0.66 -6.92
CA GLY A 59 -2.61 -1.25 -7.61
C GLY A 59 -2.14 -0.39 -8.79
N ILE A 60 -0.88 -0.55 -9.18
CA ILE A 60 -0.32 0.06 -10.39
C ILE A 60 0.59 -0.99 -11.04
N GLY A 61 0.32 -1.31 -12.30
CA GLY A 61 1.25 -1.97 -13.21
C GLY A 61 1.85 -0.94 -14.18
N LEU A 62 3.05 -1.19 -14.69
CA LEU A 62 3.73 -0.35 -15.68
C LEU A 62 4.64 -1.20 -16.58
N PHE A 63 4.58 -0.99 -17.90
CA PHE A 63 5.57 -1.47 -18.87
C PHE A 63 5.89 -0.36 -19.87
N ALA A 64 7.18 -0.11 -20.10
CA ALA A 64 7.64 0.92 -21.05
C ALA A 64 8.33 0.29 -22.26
N LYS A 65 7.89 0.68 -23.46
CA LYS A 65 8.51 0.43 -24.77
C LYS A 65 9.91 1.03 -24.84
N ARG A 66 10.13 2.17 -24.17
CA ARG A 66 11.44 2.84 -24.10
C ARG A 66 11.70 3.47 -22.73
N PRO A 67 12.97 3.60 -22.28
CA PRO A 67 13.27 4.34 -21.06
C PRO A 67 12.85 5.82 -21.21
N PRO A 68 12.27 6.44 -20.17
CA PRO A 68 11.85 7.84 -20.19
C PRO A 68 13.01 8.77 -20.55
N ARG A 69 12.75 9.79 -21.37
CA ARG A 69 13.71 10.89 -21.59
C ARG A 69 13.98 11.56 -20.23
N PRO A 70 15.25 11.73 -19.80
CA PRO A 70 15.55 12.36 -18.52
C PRO A 70 14.99 13.78 -18.47
N PHE A 71 14.39 14.13 -17.34
CA PHE A 71 13.79 15.44 -17.13
C PHE A 71 14.88 16.54 -17.13
N PRO A 72 14.62 17.70 -17.77
CA PRO A 72 15.57 18.80 -17.83
C PRO A 72 15.66 19.52 -16.47
N PRO A 73 16.71 20.31 -16.21
CA PRO A 73 16.75 21.23 -15.07
C PRO A 73 15.56 22.20 -15.13
N PRO A 74 14.92 22.57 -14.00
CA PRO A 74 15.25 22.18 -12.62
C PRO A 74 14.67 20.82 -12.19
N PHE A 75 13.83 20.20 -13.01
CA PHE A 75 13.09 18.95 -12.74
C PHE A 75 13.97 17.68 -12.68
N LEU A 76 15.28 17.83 -12.47
CA LEU A 76 16.24 16.73 -12.40
C LEU A 76 15.97 15.82 -11.19
N SER A 77 15.97 14.52 -11.46
CA SER A 77 16.28 13.51 -10.44
C SER A 77 17.81 13.48 -10.30
N PRO A 78 18.40 13.84 -9.14
CA PRO A 78 19.85 13.92 -9.01
C PRO A 78 20.53 12.55 -9.21
N PRO A 79 21.66 12.47 -9.95
CA PRO A 79 22.35 11.22 -10.20
C PRO A 79 22.92 10.62 -8.91
N SER A 80 23.03 9.29 -8.87
CA SER A 80 23.48 8.54 -7.68
C SER A 80 24.96 8.80 -7.38
N THR A 81 25.24 9.64 -6.38
CA THR A 81 26.59 10.02 -5.92
C THR A 81 27.32 8.94 -5.11
N SER A 82 26.85 7.67 -5.14
CA SER A 82 27.47 6.53 -4.45
C SER A 82 27.86 5.44 -5.43
N PHE A 83 29.15 5.35 -5.74
CA PHE A 83 29.76 4.34 -6.63
C PHE A 83 29.88 2.94 -5.96
N THR A 84 28.98 2.63 -5.02
CA THR A 84 29.13 1.53 -4.04
C THR A 84 27.80 0.87 -3.64
N ASP A 85 26.76 0.94 -4.48
CA ASP A 85 25.54 0.15 -4.30
C ASP A 85 25.70 -1.19 -5.05
N PRO A 86 25.77 -2.35 -4.38
CA PRO A 86 26.08 -3.62 -5.03
C PRO A 86 24.91 -4.13 -5.90
N LEU A 87 25.26 -4.86 -6.96
CA LEU A 87 24.37 -5.34 -8.03
C LEU A 87 23.38 -6.45 -7.59
N SER A 88 22.58 -6.24 -6.54
CA SER A 88 21.59 -7.22 -6.05
C SER A 88 20.30 -6.62 -5.46
N THR A 89 19.97 -5.36 -5.76
CA THR A 89 18.82 -4.62 -5.20
C THR A 89 17.78 -4.19 -6.26
N HIS A 90 17.64 -4.96 -7.34
CA HIS A 90 16.79 -4.67 -8.51
C HIS A 90 15.28 -4.41 -8.23
N HIS A 91 14.78 -4.68 -7.03
CA HIS A 91 13.38 -4.48 -6.65
C HIS A 91 13.14 -3.42 -5.56
N GLN A 92 14.14 -2.57 -5.26
CA GLN A 92 13.96 -1.41 -4.37
C GLN A 92 14.59 -0.14 -4.96
N SER A 93 13.95 0.39 -6.01
CA SER A 93 14.19 1.74 -6.54
C SER A 93 13.75 2.82 -5.54
N ARG A 94 14.56 3.05 -4.50
CA ARG A 94 14.42 4.16 -3.55
C ARG A 94 14.22 5.47 -4.28
N ASP A 95 13.23 6.25 -3.83
CA ASP A 95 12.70 7.46 -4.47
C ASP A 95 13.75 8.41 -5.05
N ARG A 96 14.00 8.29 -6.36
CA ARG A 96 14.74 9.27 -7.17
C ARG A 96 13.75 10.28 -7.75
N ARG A 97 12.99 10.97 -6.90
CA ARG A 97 11.92 11.88 -7.34
C ARG A 97 12.48 13.26 -7.70
N ALA A 98 11.93 13.83 -8.77
CA ALA A 98 12.14 15.21 -9.20
C ALA A 98 11.36 16.21 -8.32
N PHE A 99 11.64 17.51 -8.49
CA PHE A 99 11.02 18.60 -7.72
C PHE A 99 10.52 19.75 -8.62
N VAL A 100 9.44 20.41 -8.21
CA VAL A 100 8.84 21.62 -8.83
C VAL A 100 8.53 22.62 -7.72
N HIS A 101 9.01 23.87 -7.83
CA HIS A 101 8.86 24.91 -6.79
C HIS A 101 9.19 24.43 -5.34
N GLY A 102 10.15 23.50 -5.20
CA GLY A 102 10.52 22.88 -3.91
C GLY A 102 9.60 21.75 -3.44
N GLN A 103 8.45 21.53 -4.07
CA GLN A 103 7.59 20.37 -3.86
C GLN A 103 8.07 19.14 -4.65
N LEU A 104 7.66 17.95 -4.21
CA LEU A 104 8.06 16.65 -4.72
C LEU A 104 7.10 16.21 -5.84
N ILE A 105 7.58 15.98 -7.08
CA ILE A 105 6.68 15.64 -8.20
C ILE A 105 5.99 14.29 -7.95
N ARG A 106 4.68 14.34 -7.75
CA ARG A 106 3.82 13.19 -7.41
C ARG A 106 3.62 12.26 -8.61
N GLY A 107 3.25 11.00 -8.37
CA GLY A 107 2.99 9.98 -9.40
C GLY A 107 4.17 9.06 -9.72
N LYS A 108 4.07 8.33 -10.83
CA LYS A 108 5.12 7.53 -11.48
C LYS A 108 5.18 7.91 -12.98
N THR A 109 6.28 7.58 -13.65
CA THR A 109 6.49 7.82 -15.09
C THR A 109 6.91 6.51 -15.73
N ASN A 110 6.39 6.20 -16.92
CA ASN A 110 6.56 4.94 -17.62
C ASN A 110 6.77 5.21 -19.11
N GLY A 111 8.03 5.27 -19.55
CA GLY A 111 8.35 5.81 -20.87
C GLY A 111 7.92 7.28 -20.97
N ASP A 112 6.99 7.62 -21.85
CA ASP A 112 6.39 8.96 -21.88
C ASP A 112 5.04 9.07 -21.11
N ASP A 113 4.47 7.98 -20.61
CA ASP A 113 3.31 7.99 -19.71
C ASP A 113 3.61 8.58 -18.33
N ALA A 114 2.56 9.03 -17.64
CA ALA A 114 2.54 9.16 -16.19
C ALA A 114 1.24 8.63 -15.56
N VAL A 115 1.37 8.07 -14.36
CA VAL A 115 0.24 7.60 -13.55
C VAL A 115 0.30 8.16 -12.13
N TYR A 116 -0.85 8.36 -11.51
CA TYR A 116 -0.98 8.69 -10.08
C TYR A 116 -2.07 7.83 -9.43
N ALA A 117 -1.89 7.57 -8.12
CA ALA A 117 -2.87 6.89 -7.30
C ALA A 117 -2.80 7.37 -5.85
N SER A 118 -3.96 7.60 -5.23
CA SER A 118 -4.13 7.91 -3.82
C SER A 118 -5.43 7.29 -3.29
N ASP A 119 -5.69 7.47 -1.99
CA ASP A 119 -6.94 7.06 -1.34
C ASP A 119 -8.20 7.68 -1.99
N TYR A 120 -8.12 8.79 -2.76
CA TYR A 120 -9.29 9.46 -3.36
C TYR A 120 -9.19 9.81 -4.85
N PHE A 121 -8.02 9.66 -5.48
CA PHE A 121 -7.84 10.02 -6.89
C PHE A 121 -6.85 9.08 -7.59
N ILE A 122 -7.22 8.64 -8.80
CA ILE A 122 -6.33 7.94 -9.73
C ILE A 122 -6.32 8.67 -11.08
N CYS A 123 -5.19 8.61 -11.79
CA CYS A 123 -5.13 9.05 -13.19
C CYS A 123 -4.07 8.27 -13.98
N ALA A 124 -4.29 8.18 -15.28
CA ALA A 124 -3.35 7.72 -16.27
C ALA A 124 -3.33 8.73 -17.44
N ASN A 125 -2.14 9.19 -17.78
CA ASN A 125 -1.90 10.23 -18.77
C ASN A 125 -0.83 9.71 -19.75
N ASP A 126 -1.16 9.46 -21.03
CA ASP A 126 -0.13 9.25 -22.06
C ASP A 126 0.57 10.60 -22.36
N GLY A 127 1.87 10.53 -22.65
CA GLY A 127 2.63 11.66 -23.19
C GLY A 127 2.99 11.42 -24.65
N VAL A 128 2.20 11.99 -25.57
CA VAL A 128 2.33 11.86 -27.03
C VAL A 128 3.78 11.74 -27.53
N GLY A 129 4.20 10.50 -27.78
CA GLY A 129 5.60 10.09 -27.94
C GLY A 129 6.34 10.72 -29.12
N ALA A 130 5.62 11.35 -30.07
CA ALA A 130 6.18 12.09 -31.19
C ALA A 130 7.09 13.26 -30.75
N TRP A 131 6.84 13.88 -29.59
CA TRP A 131 7.67 14.95 -29.06
C TRP A 131 9.11 14.53 -28.80
N ALA A 132 9.40 13.25 -28.52
CA ALA A 132 10.76 12.77 -28.28
C ALA A 132 11.72 12.99 -29.47
N THR A 133 11.18 13.18 -30.69
CA THR A 133 11.95 13.58 -31.89
C THR A 133 12.49 15.01 -31.83
N ARG A 134 11.83 15.91 -31.08
CA ARG A 134 12.19 17.33 -31.00
C ARG A 134 13.25 17.52 -29.90
N PRO A 135 14.28 18.37 -30.09
CA PRO A 135 15.31 18.60 -29.07
C PRO A 135 14.74 19.06 -27.72
N ARG A 136 13.71 19.91 -27.74
CA ARG A 136 12.99 20.46 -26.58
C ARG A 136 11.74 19.67 -26.16
N GLY A 137 11.46 18.52 -26.77
CA GLY A 137 10.27 17.72 -26.47
C GLY A 137 10.47 16.81 -25.25
N HIS A 138 9.57 16.88 -24.28
CA HIS A 138 9.60 16.13 -23.03
C HIS A 138 8.18 15.66 -22.66
N ALA A 139 7.61 14.71 -23.40
CA ALA A 139 6.25 14.25 -23.18
C ALA A 139 6.06 13.58 -21.81
N GLY A 140 6.97 12.68 -21.41
CA GLY A 140 7.04 12.11 -20.05
C GLY A 140 7.27 13.11 -18.90
N LEU A 141 7.59 14.38 -19.19
CA LEU A 141 7.53 15.47 -18.19
C LEU A 141 6.13 16.09 -18.16
N TRP A 142 5.51 16.31 -19.32
CA TRP A 142 4.19 16.92 -19.44
C TRP A 142 3.09 16.07 -18.81
N SER A 143 2.97 14.79 -19.19
CA SER A 143 2.04 13.82 -18.57
C SER A 143 2.19 13.81 -17.04
N ARG A 144 3.45 13.82 -16.59
CA ARG A 144 3.85 13.76 -15.19
C ARG A 144 3.59 15.04 -14.40
N LEU A 145 3.73 16.22 -15.01
CA LEU A 145 3.41 17.50 -14.37
C LEU A 145 1.91 17.70 -14.23
N VAL A 146 1.12 17.34 -15.25
CA VAL A 146 -0.36 17.40 -15.14
C VAL A 146 -0.84 16.44 -14.04
N SER A 147 -0.39 15.18 -14.03
CA SER A 147 -0.64 14.23 -12.92
C SER A 147 -0.29 14.81 -11.55
N HIS A 148 0.86 15.50 -11.43
CA HIS A 148 1.26 16.12 -10.17
C HIS A 148 0.33 17.24 -9.75
N PHE A 149 0.12 18.24 -10.60
CA PHE A 149 -0.66 19.43 -10.24
C PHE A 149 -2.15 19.12 -10.09
N TRP A 150 -2.70 18.15 -10.83
CA TRP A 150 -4.10 17.73 -10.72
C TRP A 150 -4.36 17.05 -9.37
N SER A 151 -3.45 16.17 -8.93
CA SER A 151 -3.54 15.59 -7.58
C SER A 151 -3.37 16.62 -6.45
N SER A 152 -2.61 17.70 -6.68
CA SER A 152 -2.52 18.82 -5.73
C SER A 152 -3.78 19.68 -5.72
N ALA A 153 -4.33 20.01 -6.90
CA ALA A 153 -5.57 20.78 -7.04
C ALA A 153 -6.75 20.07 -6.38
N ILE A 154 -6.89 18.75 -6.56
CA ILE A 154 -7.92 17.94 -5.91
C ILE A 154 -7.74 17.89 -4.37
N GLU A 155 -6.50 17.86 -3.86
CA GLU A 155 -6.27 17.93 -2.40
C GLU A 155 -6.51 19.32 -1.80
N GLU A 156 -6.17 20.39 -2.54
CA GLU A 156 -6.50 21.77 -2.20
C GLU A 156 -8.04 21.96 -2.18
N GLU A 157 -8.73 21.52 -3.24
CA GLU A 157 -10.19 21.58 -3.36
C GLU A 157 -10.88 20.79 -2.24
N LEU A 158 -10.48 19.55 -1.99
CA LEU A 158 -11.02 18.73 -0.91
C LEU A 158 -10.78 19.34 0.48
N ALA A 159 -9.73 20.14 0.67
CA ALA A 159 -9.46 20.84 1.94
C ALA A 159 -10.30 22.12 2.13
N GLU A 160 -10.89 22.66 1.06
CA GLU A 160 -11.74 23.87 1.10
C GLU A 160 -13.24 23.57 0.87
N ILE A 161 -13.59 22.40 0.31
CA ILE A 161 -14.98 21.95 0.14
C ILE A 161 -15.71 21.84 1.48
N GLU A 162 -16.74 22.67 1.66
CA GLU A 162 -17.78 22.44 2.65
C GLU A 162 -18.51 21.12 2.35
N LYS A 163 -18.88 20.35 3.39
CA LYS A 163 -19.41 18.97 3.26
C LYS A 163 -20.68 18.81 2.42
N SER A 164 -21.31 19.90 2.02
CA SER A 164 -22.53 19.99 1.20
C SER A 164 -22.26 20.27 -0.28
N LYS A 165 -21.00 20.54 -0.67
CA LYS A 165 -20.65 20.98 -2.03
C LYS A 165 -19.98 19.86 -2.83
N GLU A 166 -20.45 19.63 -4.05
CA GLU A 166 -19.83 18.68 -4.98
C GLU A 166 -18.50 19.23 -5.56
N PRO A 167 -17.53 18.35 -5.87
CA PRO A 167 -16.28 18.75 -6.50
C PRO A 167 -16.49 19.23 -7.95
N ASN A 168 -15.54 20.00 -8.47
CA ASN A 168 -15.48 20.45 -9.86
C ASN A 168 -14.19 19.94 -10.54
N PRO A 169 -14.20 18.72 -11.12
CA PRO A 169 -13.03 18.12 -11.74
C PRO A 169 -12.45 18.95 -12.89
N ILE A 170 -13.30 19.65 -13.66
CA ILE A 170 -12.87 20.51 -14.78
C ILE A 170 -12.02 21.68 -14.27
N ALA A 171 -12.48 22.38 -13.23
CA ALA A 171 -11.71 23.48 -12.62
C ALA A 171 -10.39 22.98 -11.99
N SER A 172 -10.41 21.80 -11.37
CA SER A 172 -9.21 21.17 -10.81
C SER A 172 -8.21 20.72 -11.90
N LEU A 173 -8.70 20.27 -13.08
CA LEU A 173 -7.86 19.96 -14.25
C LEU A 173 -7.34 21.23 -14.96
N GLN A 174 -8.16 22.28 -15.09
CA GLN A 174 -7.74 23.59 -15.62
C GLN A 174 -6.62 24.19 -14.78
N SER A 175 -6.80 24.22 -13.44
CA SER A 175 -5.76 24.63 -12.48
C SER A 175 -4.46 23.82 -12.65
N ALA A 176 -4.55 22.52 -12.96
CA ALA A 176 -3.39 21.68 -13.22
C ALA A 176 -2.70 21.98 -14.56
N TYR A 177 -3.48 22.23 -15.61
CA TYR A 177 -3.00 22.62 -16.93
C TYR A 177 -2.27 23.97 -16.89
N ASP A 178 -2.88 24.98 -16.25
CA ASP A 178 -2.31 26.33 -16.13
C ASP A 178 -0.99 26.33 -15.32
N ARG A 179 -0.94 25.56 -14.21
CA ARG A 179 0.30 25.33 -13.44
C ARG A 179 1.36 24.59 -14.25
N THR A 180 0.96 23.63 -15.10
CA THR A 180 1.88 22.91 -15.99
C THR A 180 2.45 23.84 -17.07
N LEU A 181 1.62 24.65 -17.71
CA LEU A 181 2.03 25.68 -18.68
C LEU A 181 3.04 26.65 -18.07
N ALA A 182 2.76 27.17 -16.86
CA ALA A 182 3.67 28.08 -16.17
C ALA A 182 5.05 27.43 -15.93
N ALA A 183 5.07 26.24 -15.32
CA ALA A 183 6.32 25.54 -14.99
C ALA A 183 7.13 25.10 -16.23
N THR A 184 6.46 24.76 -17.34
CA THR A 184 7.13 24.31 -18.57
C THR A 184 7.62 25.46 -19.44
N THR A 185 6.87 26.58 -19.48
CA THR A 185 7.23 27.77 -20.27
C THR A 185 8.46 28.48 -19.71
N GLU A 186 8.62 28.56 -18.37
CA GLU A 186 9.81 29.15 -17.74
C GLU A 186 11.12 28.46 -18.17
N HIS A 187 11.03 27.19 -18.58
CA HIS A 187 12.18 26.35 -18.92
C HIS A 187 12.15 25.83 -20.37
N ASP A 188 11.37 26.48 -21.24
CA ASP A 188 11.36 26.25 -22.69
C ASP A 188 10.94 24.80 -23.11
N CYS A 189 10.31 24.06 -22.19
CA CYS A 189 10.06 22.61 -22.24
C CYS A 189 8.74 22.27 -22.95
N LEU A 190 8.81 21.71 -24.16
CA LEU A 190 7.63 21.48 -24.99
C LEU A 190 7.08 20.04 -24.86
N GLY A 191 5.79 19.88 -25.07
CA GLY A 191 5.09 18.59 -24.97
C GLY A 191 3.58 18.74 -24.96
N THR A 192 2.90 17.61 -25.13
CA THR A 192 1.45 17.44 -24.97
C THR A 192 1.18 16.08 -24.28
N THR A 193 -0.02 15.91 -23.75
CA THR A 193 -0.42 14.71 -23.01
C THR A 193 -1.94 14.51 -23.09
N THR A 194 -2.40 13.27 -23.24
CA THR A 194 -3.79 12.87 -23.04
C THR A 194 -4.01 12.63 -21.54
N VAL A 195 -5.25 12.77 -21.05
CA VAL A 195 -5.53 12.67 -19.60
C VAL A 195 -6.84 11.94 -19.31
N CYS A 196 -6.76 10.85 -18.54
CA CYS A 196 -7.92 10.24 -17.89
C CYS A 196 -7.73 10.20 -16.37
N GLY A 197 -8.77 10.55 -15.62
CA GLY A 197 -8.73 10.60 -14.16
C GLY A 197 -10.07 10.23 -13.53
N ALA A 198 -10.01 9.70 -12.31
CA ALA A 198 -11.19 9.27 -11.56
C ALA A 198 -11.07 9.68 -10.09
N GLN A 199 -11.93 10.60 -9.67
CA GLN A 199 -11.99 11.22 -8.34
C GLN A 199 -13.14 10.60 -7.54
N LEU A 200 -12.81 10.00 -6.39
CA LEU A 200 -13.78 9.40 -5.48
C LEU A 200 -14.31 10.45 -4.50
N TYR A 201 -15.63 10.54 -4.41
CA TYR A 201 -16.36 11.33 -3.44
C TYR A 201 -17.51 10.51 -2.84
N TYR A 202 -18.45 11.16 -2.16
CA TYR A 202 -19.59 10.52 -1.51
C TYR A 202 -20.83 11.42 -1.58
N LYS A 203 -22.02 10.81 -1.56
CA LYS A 203 -23.29 11.52 -1.34
C LYS A 203 -23.94 11.04 -0.05
N THR A 204 -24.53 11.97 0.70
CA THR A 204 -25.41 11.69 1.86
C THR A 204 -26.82 11.40 1.35
N CYS A 205 -27.48 10.39 1.92
CA CYS A 205 -28.87 10.08 1.57
C CYS A 205 -29.81 11.10 2.22
N THR A 206 -30.72 11.69 1.44
CA THR A 206 -31.65 12.74 1.90
C THR A 206 -32.64 12.26 2.98
N GLU A 207 -32.94 10.96 3.02
CA GLU A 207 -33.83 10.35 4.01
C GLU A 207 -33.12 9.96 5.32
N ASN A 208 -31.79 9.85 5.31
CA ASN A 208 -30.97 9.47 6.47
C ASN A 208 -29.56 10.06 6.34
N GLU A 209 -29.29 11.18 7.02
CA GLU A 209 -27.97 11.85 7.04
C GLU A 209 -26.81 10.93 7.48
N ALA A 210 -27.12 9.85 8.21
CA ALA A 210 -26.16 8.85 8.66
C ALA A 210 -25.70 7.88 7.56
N GLN A 211 -26.41 7.79 6.44
CA GLN A 211 -26.10 6.87 5.34
C GLN A 211 -25.43 7.62 4.17
N THR A 212 -24.26 7.14 3.77
CA THR A 212 -23.51 7.68 2.62
C THR A 212 -23.31 6.58 1.58
N SER A 213 -23.16 6.97 0.31
CA SER A 213 -22.80 6.09 -0.80
C SER A 213 -21.64 6.71 -1.61
N PRO A 214 -20.72 5.90 -2.17
CA PRO A 214 -19.61 6.43 -2.95
C PRO A 214 -20.07 6.89 -4.33
N VAL A 215 -19.45 7.98 -4.80
CA VAL A 215 -19.71 8.56 -6.13
C VAL A 215 -18.37 8.80 -6.81
N LEU A 216 -18.26 8.39 -8.07
CA LEU A 216 -17.09 8.61 -8.90
C LEU A 216 -17.34 9.78 -9.85
N TYR A 217 -16.41 10.72 -9.88
CA TYR A 217 -16.32 11.72 -10.93
C TYR A 217 -15.17 11.31 -11.85
N VAL A 218 -15.50 10.88 -13.07
CA VAL A 218 -14.52 10.55 -14.10
C VAL A 218 -14.31 11.79 -14.96
N THR A 219 -13.08 12.03 -15.41
CA THR A 219 -12.72 13.13 -16.31
C THR A 219 -11.84 12.58 -17.41
N ASN A 220 -12.22 12.80 -18.67
CA ASN A 220 -11.44 12.36 -19.82
C ASN A 220 -11.19 13.49 -20.83
N LEU A 221 -9.98 13.53 -21.37
CA LEU A 221 -9.60 14.32 -22.54
C LEU A 221 -8.52 13.55 -23.32
N GLY A 222 -8.91 12.98 -24.46
CA GLY A 222 -8.10 12.10 -25.29
C GLY A 222 -8.66 10.68 -25.41
N ASP A 223 -7.79 9.74 -25.73
CA ASP A 223 -8.04 8.31 -26.00
C ASP A 223 -7.83 7.39 -24.77
N CYS A 224 -7.04 7.81 -23.78
CA CYS A 224 -6.96 7.17 -22.47
C CYS A 224 -8.35 6.81 -21.91
N GLN A 225 -8.48 5.67 -21.23
CA GLN A 225 -9.78 5.13 -20.82
C GLN A 225 -9.88 4.90 -19.31
N VAL A 226 -11.02 5.31 -18.73
CA VAL A 226 -11.46 4.87 -17.40
C VAL A 226 -12.63 3.90 -17.54
N MET A 227 -12.53 2.76 -16.86
CA MET A 227 -13.53 1.68 -16.89
C MET A 227 -13.93 1.30 -15.46
N VAL A 228 -15.23 1.16 -15.20
CA VAL A 228 -15.77 0.73 -13.90
C VAL A 228 -16.35 -0.67 -14.03
N LEU A 229 -15.82 -1.61 -13.26
CA LEU A 229 -16.22 -3.00 -13.22
C LEU A 229 -16.87 -3.34 -11.88
N ARG A 230 -17.89 -4.20 -11.91
CA ARG A 230 -18.55 -4.74 -10.71
C ARG A 230 -18.31 -6.25 -10.58
N PRO A 231 -17.28 -6.69 -9.84
CA PRO A 231 -16.94 -8.11 -9.71
C PRO A 231 -18.07 -9.00 -9.17
N SER A 232 -18.97 -8.45 -8.36
CA SER A 232 -20.14 -9.16 -7.80
C SER A 232 -21.21 -9.52 -8.84
N THR A 233 -21.19 -8.90 -10.02
CA THR A 233 -22.15 -9.16 -11.12
C THR A 233 -21.48 -9.50 -12.45
N GLU A 234 -20.15 -9.49 -12.49
CA GLU A 234 -19.31 -9.73 -13.68
C GLU A 234 -19.62 -8.80 -14.87
N LYS A 235 -19.96 -7.53 -14.57
CA LYS A 235 -20.37 -6.52 -15.58
C LYS A 235 -19.49 -5.28 -15.57
N ILE A 236 -19.37 -4.67 -16.75
CA ILE A 236 -18.96 -3.28 -16.92
C ILE A 236 -20.15 -2.40 -16.50
N ILE A 237 -19.91 -1.44 -15.61
CA ILE A 237 -20.90 -0.44 -15.16
C ILE A 237 -20.78 0.83 -16.01
N PHE A 238 -19.54 1.21 -16.36
CA PHE A 238 -19.23 2.41 -17.14
C PHE A 238 -17.89 2.25 -17.86
N LYS A 239 -17.74 2.92 -19.01
CA LYS A 239 -16.47 3.15 -19.70
C LYS A 239 -16.49 4.55 -20.31
N THR A 240 -15.37 5.26 -20.31
CA THR A 240 -15.27 6.55 -21.01
C THR A 240 -15.30 6.37 -22.52
N VAL A 241 -15.84 7.36 -23.23
CA VAL A 241 -15.69 7.49 -24.68
C VAL A 241 -14.39 8.22 -25.00
N GLU A 242 -13.68 7.73 -26.00
CA GLU A 242 -12.43 8.30 -26.53
C GLU A 242 -12.70 9.60 -27.30
N GLN A 243 -11.71 10.48 -27.37
CA GLN A 243 -11.85 11.80 -28.00
C GLN A 243 -10.74 12.05 -29.01
N TRP A 244 -11.14 12.14 -30.27
CA TRP A 244 -10.27 12.28 -31.43
C TRP A 244 -10.48 13.64 -32.13
N HIS A 245 -9.44 14.14 -32.81
CA HIS A 245 -9.60 15.11 -33.90
C HIS A 245 -9.73 14.38 -35.25
N TRP A 246 -8.98 13.30 -35.41
CA TRP A 246 -9.06 12.27 -36.46
C TRP A 246 -8.37 10.99 -35.92
N PHE A 247 -8.47 9.86 -36.63
CA PHE A 247 -7.84 8.59 -36.21
C PHE A 247 -6.33 8.74 -35.94
N ASP A 248 -5.84 8.08 -34.88
CA ASP A 248 -4.46 8.19 -34.36
C ASP A 248 -4.03 9.63 -34.01
N CYS A 249 -5.00 10.53 -33.77
CA CYS A 249 -4.76 11.89 -33.26
C CYS A 249 -5.77 12.29 -32.17
N PRO A 250 -5.50 11.94 -30.90
CA PRO A 250 -6.39 12.25 -29.79
C PRO A 250 -6.40 13.74 -29.46
N ARG A 251 -7.44 14.17 -28.75
CA ARG A 251 -7.44 15.44 -28.03
C ARG A 251 -6.36 15.41 -26.96
N GLN A 252 -5.61 16.49 -26.81
CA GLN A 252 -4.38 16.49 -26.03
C GLN A 252 -4.11 17.84 -25.38
N LEU A 253 -3.76 17.85 -24.10
CA LEU A 253 -3.38 19.07 -23.39
C LEU A 253 -1.89 19.38 -23.61
N GLY A 254 -1.58 20.58 -24.12
CA GLY A 254 -0.22 21.13 -24.00
C GLY A 254 0.19 22.14 -25.05
N THR A 255 1.48 22.13 -25.38
CA THR A 255 2.14 23.12 -26.22
C THR A 255 1.55 23.15 -27.63
N ASN A 256 0.97 24.29 -28.02
CA ASN A 256 0.35 24.52 -29.33
C ASN A 256 -0.84 23.58 -29.65
N SER A 257 -1.45 22.95 -28.65
CA SER A 257 -2.74 22.29 -28.81
C SER A 257 -3.88 23.33 -28.83
N PRO A 258 -4.95 23.13 -29.62
CA PRO A 258 -6.17 23.91 -29.49
C PRO A 258 -7.06 23.44 -28.31
N ASP A 259 -6.82 22.25 -27.74
CA ASP A 259 -7.69 21.69 -26.70
C ASP A 259 -7.44 22.33 -25.32
N THR A 260 -8.51 22.63 -24.59
CA THR A 260 -8.46 23.09 -23.19
C THR A 260 -9.31 22.20 -22.27
N PRO A 261 -9.00 22.12 -20.96
CA PRO A 261 -9.86 21.42 -20.01
C PRO A 261 -11.29 21.98 -19.96
N ASN A 262 -11.45 23.30 -19.93
CA ASN A 262 -12.77 23.95 -19.87
C ASN A 262 -13.64 23.69 -21.11
N ASP A 263 -13.04 23.64 -22.31
CA ASP A 263 -13.78 23.57 -23.57
C ASP A 263 -13.96 22.13 -24.08
N ASN A 264 -13.14 21.18 -23.63
CA ASN A 264 -13.06 19.84 -24.22
C ASN A 264 -13.05 18.66 -23.23
N ALA A 265 -12.79 18.85 -21.94
CA ALA A 265 -12.82 17.71 -21.00
C ALA A 265 -14.27 17.28 -20.72
N ILE A 266 -14.55 15.98 -20.88
CA ILE A 266 -15.83 15.38 -20.52
C ILE A 266 -15.75 14.91 -19.06
N VAL A 267 -16.81 15.18 -18.28
CA VAL A 267 -16.95 14.70 -16.90
C VAL A 267 -18.22 13.88 -16.75
N ASP A 268 -18.03 12.62 -16.36
CA ASP A 268 -19.09 11.66 -16.07
C ASP A 268 -19.21 11.41 -14.56
N LYS A 269 -20.44 11.26 -14.08
CA LYS A 269 -20.75 11.06 -12.66
C LYS A 269 -21.43 9.70 -12.47
N ILE A 270 -20.73 8.78 -11.82
CA ILE A 270 -21.15 7.37 -11.68
C ILE A 270 -21.35 7.04 -10.20
N ASP A 271 -22.49 6.44 -9.87
CA ASP A 271 -22.73 5.87 -8.55
C ASP A 271 -21.96 4.54 -8.40
N LEU A 272 -21.20 4.40 -7.31
CA LEU A 272 -20.43 3.18 -7.03
C LEU A 272 -21.03 2.38 -5.87
N GLU A 273 -20.67 1.10 -5.82
CA GLU A 273 -20.83 0.23 -4.66
C GLU A 273 -19.47 -0.14 -4.05
N VAL A 274 -19.48 -0.49 -2.76
CA VAL A 274 -18.28 -0.99 -2.07
C VAL A 274 -17.92 -2.36 -2.64
N GLY A 275 -16.72 -2.49 -3.20
CA GLY A 275 -16.29 -3.65 -3.97
C GLY A 275 -16.22 -3.46 -5.49
N ASP A 276 -16.72 -2.33 -6.01
CA ASP A 276 -16.48 -1.97 -7.42
C ASP A 276 -14.99 -1.66 -7.67
N VAL A 277 -14.51 -2.00 -8.88
CA VAL A 277 -13.13 -1.80 -9.32
C VAL A 277 -13.11 -0.76 -10.43
N VAL A 278 -12.37 0.33 -10.21
CA VAL A 278 -12.11 1.36 -11.21
C VAL A 278 -10.74 1.13 -11.83
N LEU A 279 -10.66 1.10 -13.15
CA LEU A 279 -9.43 1.05 -13.93
C LEU A 279 -9.21 2.41 -14.60
N ALA A 280 -7.97 2.91 -14.61
CA ALA A 280 -7.51 4.01 -15.46
C ALA A 280 -6.32 3.50 -16.29
N MET A 281 -6.38 3.66 -17.62
CA MET A 281 -5.54 2.94 -18.58
C MET A 281 -5.12 3.85 -19.74
N THR A 282 -3.91 3.68 -20.26
CA THR A 282 -3.44 4.33 -21.49
C THR A 282 -3.86 3.55 -22.75
N ASP A 283 -3.70 4.19 -23.92
CA ASP A 283 -3.96 3.63 -25.25
C ASP A 283 -3.32 2.24 -25.43
N GLY A 284 -2.06 2.06 -25.01
CA GLY A 284 -1.31 0.81 -25.09
C GLY A 284 -1.95 -0.40 -24.39
N VAL A 285 -2.99 -0.22 -23.57
CA VAL A 285 -3.84 -1.31 -23.07
C VAL A 285 -5.02 -1.58 -24.00
N ILE A 286 -5.80 -0.55 -24.34
CA ILE A 286 -7.07 -0.68 -25.09
C ILE A 286 -6.86 -0.96 -26.58
N ASP A 287 -5.73 -0.56 -27.14
CA ASP A 287 -5.32 -0.87 -28.51
C ASP A 287 -4.89 -2.34 -28.69
N ASN A 288 -4.62 -3.04 -27.57
CA ASN A 288 -4.05 -4.40 -27.55
C ASN A 288 -4.93 -5.45 -26.83
N LEU A 289 -6.05 -5.06 -26.20
CA LEU A 289 -6.98 -5.98 -25.53
C LEU A 289 -8.43 -5.54 -25.72
N TRP A 290 -9.33 -6.46 -26.08
CA TRP A 290 -10.76 -6.14 -26.13
C TRP A 290 -11.35 -6.07 -24.71
N GLU A 291 -12.44 -5.29 -24.55
CA GLU A 291 -13.10 -5.04 -23.25
C GLU A 291 -13.44 -6.32 -22.47
N HIS A 292 -13.82 -7.39 -23.17
CA HIS A 292 -14.17 -8.68 -22.57
C HIS A 292 -12.95 -9.42 -21.98
N GLU A 293 -11.75 -9.23 -22.55
CA GLU A 293 -10.50 -9.78 -22.05
C GLU A 293 -10.01 -9.02 -20.82
N ILE A 294 -10.12 -7.68 -20.85
CA ILE A 294 -9.82 -6.80 -19.71
C ILE A 294 -10.65 -7.24 -18.49
N VAL A 295 -11.97 -7.41 -18.69
CA VAL A 295 -12.89 -7.94 -17.66
C VAL A 295 -12.46 -9.34 -17.20
N ALA A 296 -12.23 -10.28 -18.13
CA ALA A 296 -11.86 -11.65 -17.78
C ALA A 296 -10.55 -11.75 -17.00
N SER A 297 -9.54 -10.95 -17.36
CA SER A 297 -8.23 -10.90 -16.70
C SER A 297 -8.34 -10.38 -15.26
N ILE A 298 -9.05 -9.27 -15.05
CA ILE A 298 -9.27 -8.69 -13.72
C ILE A 298 -10.08 -9.64 -12.83
N LEU A 299 -11.19 -10.21 -13.34
CA LEU A 299 -12.00 -11.17 -12.58
C LEU A 299 -11.22 -12.44 -12.21
N LYS A 300 -10.38 -12.95 -13.12
CA LYS A 300 -9.48 -14.09 -12.87
C LYS A 300 -8.48 -13.74 -11.77
N SER A 301 -7.77 -12.62 -11.88
CA SER A 301 -6.74 -12.22 -10.91
C SER A 301 -7.32 -12.04 -9.49
N ILE A 302 -8.50 -11.41 -9.37
CA ILE A 302 -9.21 -11.28 -8.09
C ILE A 302 -9.53 -12.65 -7.50
N LYS A 303 -10.13 -13.57 -8.29
CA LYS A 303 -10.47 -14.94 -7.84
C LYS A 303 -9.22 -15.77 -7.47
N GLU A 304 -8.09 -15.56 -8.15
CA GLU A 304 -6.82 -16.20 -7.81
C GLU A 304 -6.20 -15.62 -6.53
N TRP A 305 -6.29 -14.30 -6.31
CA TRP A 305 -5.87 -13.63 -5.08
C TRP A 305 -6.68 -14.08 -3.87
N GLU A 306 -8.02 -14.04 -3.95
CA GLU A 306 -8.94 -14.50 -2.91
C GLU A 306 -8.69 -15.95 -2.49
N SER A 307 -8.33 -16.80 -3.46
CA SER A 307 -8.04 -18.22 -3.21
C SER A 307 -6.74 -18.47 -2.41
N GLY A 308 -5.96 -17.44 -2.11
CA GLY A 308 -4.70 -17.55 -1.36
C GLY A 308 -3.58 -18.26 -2.13
N ARG A 309 -3.75 -18.54 -3.43
CA ARG A 309 -2.75 -19.19 -4.28
C ARG A 309 -1.61 -18.26 -4.70
N HIS A 310 -1.85 -16.95 -4.72
CA HIS A 310 -0.86 -15.97 -5.16
C HIS A 310 0.29 -15.80 -4.13
N PRO A 311 1.58 -15.77 -4.54
CA PRO A 311 2.71 -15.71 -3.61
C PRO A 311 2.78 -14.50 -2.67
N GLU A 312 2.13 -13.38 -2.99
CA GLU A 312 2.03 -12.23 -2.07
C GLU A 312 0.81 -12.30 -1.11
N ALA A 313 -0.16 -13.19 -1.36
CA ALA A 313 -1.41 -13.29 -0.61
C ALA A 313 -1.21 -14.04 0.73
N HIS A 314 -0.58 -13.36 1.71
CA HIS A 314 -0.15 -13.97 2.97
C HIS A 314 -0.67 -13.30 4.25
N ARG A 315 -1.33 -12.13 4.17
CA ARG A 315 -1.89 -11.44 5.35
C ARG A 315 -3.10 -10.57 5.01
N GLY A 316 -4.15 -10.68 5.83
CA GLY A 316 -5.29 -9.76 5.85
C GLY A 316 -6.55 -10.35 5.23
N ASP A 317 -7.55 -9.47 5.06
CA ASP A 317 -8.74 -9.72 4.25
C ASP A 317 -8.35 -9.67 2.76
N LEU A 318 -8.65 -10.74 2.01
CA LEU A 318 -8.32 -10.85 0.58
C LEU A 318 -9.53 -10.57 -0.33
N THR A 319 -10.72 -10.46 0.25
CA THR A 319 -12.01 -10.31 -0.46
C THR A 319 -11.96 -9.12 -1.43
N GLY A 320 -12.46 -9.31 -2.65
CA GLY A 320 -12.45 -8.29 -3.71
C GLY A 320 -11.06 -7.87 -4.20
N GLY A 321 -9.99 -8.58 -3.83
CA GLY A 321 -8.61 -8.17 -4.15
C GLY A 321 -7.99 -7.17 -3.17
N ARG A 322 -8.52 -7.07 -1.94
CA ARG A 322 -7.96 -6.24 -0.86
C ARG A 322 -6.55 -6.64 -0.44
N ASN A 323 -5.87 -5.75 0.28
CA ASN A 323 -4.51 -5.93 0.83
C ASN A 323 -3.40 -6.24 -0.20
N GLY A 324 -3.65 -6.08 -1.51
CA GLY A 324 -2.63 -6.18 -2.55
C GLY A 324 -3.11 -6.71 -3.90
N GLY A 325 -4.29 -7.33 -3.97
CA GLY A 325 -4.81 -7.98 -5.19
C GLY A 325 -4.96 -7.04 -6.38
N MET A 326 -5.31 -5.77 -6.16
CA MET A 326 -5.31 -4.77 -7.24
C MET A 326 -3.94 -4.58 -7.91
N ARG A 327 -2.82 -4.85 -7.23
CA ARG A 327 -1.49 -4.84 -7.86
C ARG A 327 -1.28 -6.08 -8.74
N ALA A 328 -1.71 -7.26 -8.28
CA ALA A 328 -1.67 -8.46 -9.10
C ALA A 328 -2.53 -8.25 -10.35
N ALA A 329 -3.78 -7.81 -10.20
CA ALA A 329 -4.69 -7.54 -11.31
C ALA A 329 -4.15 -6.52 -12.32
N ALA A 330 -3.55 -5.42 -11.86
CA ALA A 330 -2.91 -4.44 -12.75
C ALA A 330 -1.62 -4.96 -13.43
N GLN A 331 -0.93 -5.93 -12.83
CA GLN A 331 0.26 -6.55 -13.41
C GLN A 331 -0.09 -7.67 -14.41
N ASP A 332 -1.10 -8.47 -14.09
CA ASP A 332 -1.63 -9.54 -14.95
C ASP A 332 -2.26 -8.96 -16.23
N LEU A 333 -3.00 -7.85 -16.11
CA LEU A 333 -3.57 -7.13 -17.25
C LEU A 333 -2.48 -6.58 -18.20
N ILE A 334 -1.39 -6.03 -17.64
CA ILE A 334 -0.30 -5.51 -18.46
C ILE A 334 0.51 -6.63 -19.12
N GLU A 335 0.76 -7.75 -18.44
CA GLU A 335 1.49 -8.85 -19.07
C GLU A 335 0.69 -9.44 -20.25
N ALA A 336 -0.64 -9.46 -20.17
CA ALA A 336 -1.53 -9.81 -21.28
C ALA A 336 -1.48 -8.80 -22.43
N ALA A 337 -1.68 -7.49 -22.16
CA ALA A 337 -1.61 -6.44 -23.19
C ALA A 337 -0.24 -6.42 -23.88
N LYS A 338 0.83 -6.64 -23.12
CA LYS A 338 2.21 -6.73 -23.57
C LYS A 338 2.51 -7.98 -24.42
N GLU A 339 1.80 -9.08 -24.21
CA GLU A 339 1.95 -10.29 -25.05
C GLU A 339 1.43 -10.00 -26.46
N ILE A 340 0.26 -9.36 -26.58
CA ILE A 340 -0.30 -8.89 -27.86
C ILE A 340 0.54 -7.77 -28.49
N ALA A 341 0.91 -6.75 -27.71
CA ALA A 341 1.70 -5.60 -28.17
C ALA A 341 3.12 -5.95 -28.67
N LEU A 342 3.59 -7.18 -28.44
CA LEU A 342 4.89 -7.69 -28.92
C LEU A 342 4.77 -8.69 -30.07
N ASP A 343 3.56 -9.10 -30.48
CA ASP A 343 3.34 -10.03 -31.58
C ASP A 343 2.94 -9.28 -32.88
N PRO A 344 3.78 -9.29 -33.94
CA PRO A 344 3.46 -8.69 -35.23
C PRO A 344 2.31 -9.38 -35.99
N PHE A 345 1.79 -10.50 -35.50
CA PHE A 345 0.74 -11.29 -36.14
C PHE A 345 -0.52 -11.47 -35.26
N ALA A 346 -0.58 -10.84 -34.10
CA ALA A 346 -1.78 -10.86 -33.27
C ALA A 346 -2.88 -9.96 -33.85
N GLU A 347 -4.12 -10.45 -33.83
CA GLU A 347 -5.31 -9.63 -34.02
C GLU A 347 -5.45 -8.67 -32.82
N SER A 348 -5.74 -7.40 -33.05
CA SER A 348 -5.82 -6.38 -32.00
C SER A 348 -6.92 -5.35 -32.28
N PRO A 349 -7.52 -4.71 -31.25
CA PRO A 349 -8.49 -3.63 -31.44
C PRO A 349 -7.96 -2.47 -32.31
N PHE A 350 -6.67 -2.15 -32.21
CA PHE A 350 -6.03 -1.15 -33.06
C PHE A 350 -5.95 -1.59 -34.53
N MET A 351 -5.59 -2.85 -34.79
CA MET A 351 -5.57 -3.42 -36.15
C MET A 351 -6.98 -3.39 -36.78
N GLU A 352 -8.00 -3.79 -36.02
CA GLU A 352 -9.41 -3.79 -36.46
C GLU A 352 -9.83 -2.38 -36.92
N ARG A 353 -9.67 -1.37 -36.05
CA ARG A 353 -10.01 0.03 -36.35
C ARG A 353 -9.17 0.64 -37.47
N ALA A 354 -7.87 0.35 -37.52
CA ALA A 354 -6.99 0.84 -38.58
C ALA A 354 -7.45 0.35 -39.97
N ILE A 355 -7.93 -0.90 -40.06
CA ILE A 355 -8.48 -1.48 -41.29
C ILE A 355 -9.82 -0.82 -41.66
N GLU A 356 -10.69 -0.50 -40.69
CA GLU A 356 -11.94 0.24 -40.93
C GLU A 356 -11.69 1.66 -41.50
N GLU A 357 -10.67 2.35 -40.99
CA GLU A 357 -10.19 3.66 -41.50
C GLU A 357 -9.35 3.54 -42.80
N GLY A 358 -9.20 2.32 -43.35
CA GLY A 358 -8.53 2.06 -44.63
C GLY A 358 -7.00 2.04 -44.60
N LEU A 359 -6.40 1.94 -43.41
CA LEU A 359 -4.95 1.82 -43.20
C LEU A 359 -4.53 0.34 -43.15
N ALA A 360 -3.48 0.00 -43.91
CA ALA A 360 -2.88 -1.34 -43.87
C ALA A 360 -1.99 -1.48 -42.63
N SER A 361 -2.55 -2.06 -41.57
CA SER A 361 -1.87 -2.39 -40.30
C SER A 361 -2.04 -3.87 -39.98
N GLU A 362 -1.03 -4.49 -39.37
CA GLU A 362 -1.03 -5.89 -38.92
C GLU A 362 -0.31 -5.98 -37.56
N GLY A 363 -0.84 -6.78 -36.63
CA GLY A 363 -0.25 -7.01 -35.31
C GLY A 363 -0.75 -6.14 -34.16
N GLY A 364 -0.14 -6.27 -32.99
CA GLY A 364 -0.36 -5.40 -31.84
C GLY A 364 0.38 -4.05 -31.92
N LYS A 365 -0.18 -3.01 -31.29
CA LYS A 365 0.45 -1.69 -31.18
C LYS A 365 1.44 -1.68 -30.01
N LEU A 366 2.72 -1.84 -30.32
CA LEU A 366 3.78 -1.68 -29.31
C LEU A 366 3.84 -0.22 -28.84
N ASP A 367 3.30 0.09 -27.65
CA ASP A 367 3.48 1.38 -26.97
C ASP A 367 3.84 1.28 -25.47
N ASP A 368 3.92 2.42 -24.78
CA ASP A 368 4.02 2.45 -23.32
C ASP A 368 2.65 2.04 -22.71
N ILE A 369 2.66 1.08 -21.79
CA ILE A 369 1.45 0.43 -21.25
C ILE A 369 1.35 0.74 -19.75
N SER A 370 0.32 1.49 -19.36
CA SER A 370 0.08 1.92 -17.98
C SER A 370 -1.32 1.55 -17.48
N VAL A 371 -1.39 0.94 -16.28
CA VAL A 371 -2.66 0.58 -15.61
C VAL A 371 -2.63 1.01 -14.15
N VAL A 372 -3.65 1.75 -13.74
CA VAL A 372 -4.01 1.95 -12.33
C VAL A 372 -5.33 1.24 -12.05
N ALA A 373 -5.32 0.25 -11.16
CA ALA A 373 -6.52 -0.46 -10.71
C ALA A 373 -6.86 -0.06 -9.27
N ALA A 374 -8.12 0.24 -8.97
CA ALA A 374 -8.53 0.80 -7.69
C ALA A 374 -9.84 0.18 -7.19
N LEU A 375 -9.77 -0.52 -6.06
CA LEU A 375 -10.94 -1.10 -5.40
C LEU A 375 -11.60 -0.06 -4.50
N CYS A 376 -12.90 0.19 -4.69
CA CYS A 376 -13.70 1.04 -3.81
C CYS A 376 -13.94 0.33 -2.46
N VAL A 377 -13.44 0.90 -1.35
CA VAL A 377 -13.61 0.35 0.00
C VAL A 377 -14.06 1.42 1.01
N GLU A 378 -14.74 1.00 2.07
CA GLU A 378 -15.01 1.86 3.22
C GLU A 378 -13.72 2.35 3.88
N ASN A 379 -13.67 3.64 4.21
CA ASN A 379 -12.53 4.27 4.84
C ASN A 379 -12.58 4.09 6.36
N GLU A 380 -12.35 2.86 6.81
CA GLU A 380 -12.21 2.54 8.23
C GLU A 380 -11.17 3.48 8.87
N GLY A 381 -11.60 4.36 9.77
CA GLY A 381 -10.73 5.37 10.36
C GLY A 381 -9.51 4.75 11.06
N LYS A 382 -8.40 5.50 11.12
CA LYS A 382 -7.11 5.03 11.70
C LYS A 382 -7.25 4.36 13.08
N ARG A 383 -8.21 4.81 13.90
CA ARG A 383 -8.56 4.20 15.21
C ARG A 383 -9.28 2.86 15.08
N SER A 384 -10.26 2.72 14.19
CA SER A 384 -10.94 1.44 13.91
C SER A 384 -9.97 0.38 13.41
N LYS A 385 -9.08 0.72 12.46
CA LYS A 385 -8.00 -0.17 12.00
C LYS A 385 -7.07 -0.61 13.15
N GLN A 386 -6.83 0.26 14.14
CA GLN A 386 -6.09 -0.08 15.37
C GLN A 386 -6.92 -0.97 16.32
N TYR A 387 -8.22 -0.70 16.49
CA TYR A 387 -9.10 -1.42 17.41
C TYR A 387 -9.44 -2.83 16.93
N ARG A 388 -9.76 -3.03 15.63
CA ARG A 388 -9.90 -4.38 15.05
C ARG A 388 -8.62 -5.18 15.25
N LYS A 389 -7.47 -4.62 14.86
CA LYS A 389 -6.15 -5.27 15.03
C LYS A 389 -5.82 -5.59 16.49
N LEU A 390 -6.36 -4.85 17.46
CA LEU A 390 -6.21 -5.11 18.89
C LEU A 390 -7.16 -6.23 19.37
N MET A 391 -8.41 -6.23 18.94
CA MET A 391 -9.38 -7.28 19.25
C MET A 391 -9.01 -8.62 18.58
N GLU A 392 -8.43 -8.60 17.38
CA GLU A 392 -7.78 -9.76 16.74
C GLU A 392 -6.70 -10.38 17.65
N GLN A 393 -5.85 -9.55 18.29
CA GLN A 393 -4.81 -10.04 19.20
C GLN A 393 -5.39 -10.63 20.50
N PHE A 394 -6.46 -10.03 21.03
CA PHE A 394 -7.21 -10.60 22.16
C PHE A 394 -7.89 -11.94 21.78
N SER A 395 -8.40 -12.08 20.56
CA SER A 395 -8.94 -13.33 20.02
C SER A 395 -7.86 -14.41 19.89
N GLN A 396 -6.73 -14.11 19.23
CA GLN A 396 -5.64 -15.04 18.93
C GLN A 396 -4.81 -15.48 20.16
N THR A 397 -4.82 -14.69 21.24
CA THR A 397 -4.12 -14.98 22.50
C THR A 397 -5.09 -15.53 23.55
N PHE A 398 -6.14 -14.79 23.88
CA PHE A 398 -7.01 -15.08 25.02
C PHE A 398 -8.33 -15.77 24.62
N GLY A 399 -8.53 -16.11 23.34
CA GLY A 399 -9.68 -16.90 22.88
C GLY A 399 -11.02 -16.16 22.89
N PHE A 400 -11.00 -14.83 22.77
CA PHE A 400 -12.22 -14.02 22.61
C PHE A 400 -12.99 -14.41 21.34
N ARG A 401 -14.32 -14.44 21.41
CA ARG A 401 -15.23 -14.82 20.31
C ARG A 401 -16.49 -13.96 20.38
N GLU A 402 -17.16 -13.80 19.24
CA GLU A 402 -18.46 -13.14 19.18
C GLU A 402 -19.61 -14.02 19.70
N PRO A 403 -20.69 -13.43 20.25
CA PRO A 403 -20.82 -12.00 20.57
C PRO A 403 -19.96 -11.60 21.78
N TYR A 404 -19.25 -10.49 21.66
CA TYR A 404 -18.34 -10.00 22.70
C TYR A 404 -19.10 -9.55 23.95
N GLN A 405 -18.81 -10.16 25.09
CA GLN A 405 -19.47 -9.88 26.36
C GLN A 405 -18.87 -8.63 27.01
N VAL A 406 -19.58 -7.50 26.94
CA VAL A 406 -19.15 -6.22 27.54
C VAL A 406 -19.87 -5.99 28.86
N LEU A 407 -19.13 -5.88 29.95
CA LEU A 407 -19.64 -5.35 31.23
C LEU A 407 -19.57 -3.82 31.19
N VAL A 408 -20.67 -3.16 31.55
CA VAL A 408 -20.82 -1.70 31.57
C VAL A 408 -21.04 -1.22 33.01
N ASP A 409 -20.34 -0.16 33.43
CA ASP A 409 -20.54 0.48 34.74
C ASP A 409 -21.63 1.57 34.75
N ALA A 410 -22.03 2.01 35.95
CA ALA A 410 -23.06 3.03 36.10
C ALA A 410 -22.64 4.42 35.58
N GLU A 411 -21.34 4.71 35.44
CA GLU A 411 -20.84 6.00 34.96
C GLU A 411 -20.82 6.07 33.42
N MET A 412 -20.45 4.99 32.74
CA MET A 412 -20.51 4.86 31.28
C MET A 412 -21.94 5.08 30.75
N ILE A 413 -22.95 4.62 31.48
CA ILE A 413 -24.38 4.81 31.14
C ILE A 413 -24.81 6.27 31.31
N GLN A 414 -24.24 7.00 32.28
CA GLN A 414 -24.46 8.43 32.45
C GLN A 414 -23.74 9.25 31.37
N ASP A 415 -22.46 8.95 31.10
CA ASP A 415 -21.64 9.71 30.15
C ASP A 415 -22.01 9.46 28.69
N SER A 416 -22.45 8.25 28.31
CA SER A 416 -23.02 7.99 26.98
C SER A 416 -24.28 8.83 26.74
N SER A 417 -25.22 8.82 27.70
CA SER A 417 -26.43 9.66 27.67
C SER A 417 -26.11 11.16 27.60
N ARG A 418 -25.20 11.66 28.46
CA ARG A 418 -24.70 13.06 28.41
C ARG A 418 -24.09 13.42 27.05
N CYS A 419 -23.39 12.49 26.41
CA CYS A 419 -22.78 12.69 25.09
C CYS A 419 -23.77 12.50 23.91
N LYS A 420 -25.05 12.19 24.18
CA LYS A 420 -26.04 11.74 23.18
C LYS A 420 -25.53 10.57 22.31
N MET A 421 -24.74 9.68 22.91
CA MET A 421 -24.13 8.53 22.23
C MET A 421 -24.97 7.27 22.50
N ASP A 422 -25.52 6.68 21.45
CA ASP A 422 -26.12 5.34 21.54
C ASP A 422 -25.05 4.30 21.86
N LEU A 423 -25.24 3.59 22.97
CA LEU A 423 -24.24 2.76 23.63
C LEU A 423 -23.95 1.48 22.85
N GLU A 424 -24.97 0.80 22.33
CA GLU A 424 -24.81 -0.52 21.70
C GLU A 424 -24.12 -0.43 20.32
N PRO A 425 -24.52 0.48 19.40
CA PRO A 425 -23.77 0.73 18.17
C PRO A 425 -22.38 1.32 18.43
N ALA A 426 -22.19 2.15 19.47
CA ALA A 426 -20.86 2.67 19.82
C ALA A 426 -19.92 1.55 20.30
N LEU A 427 -20.40 0.63 21.13
CA LEU A 427 -19.64 -0.55 21.55
C LEU A 427 -19.30 -1.45 20.35
N SER A 428 -20.26 -1.74 19.46
CA SER A 428 -20.03 -2.59 18.27
C SER A 428 -18.98 -2.00 17.33
N ARG A 429 -19.08 -0.69 17.01
CA ARG A 429 -18.03 0.05 16.26
C ARG A 429 -16.67 0.09 16.95
N THR A 430 -16.62 -0.05 18.28
CA THR A 430 -15.37 -0.02 19.06
C THR A 430 -14.68 -1.39 19.13
N VAL A 431 -15.45 -2.48 19.27
CA VAL A 431 -14.88 -3.85 19.34
C VAL A 431 -14.81 -4.57 17.98
N HIS A 432 -15.40 -4.01 16.93
CA HIS A 432 -15.43 -4.59 15.58
C HIS A 432 -16.04 -6.00 15.53
N GLY A 433 -17.24 -6.14 16.11
CA GLY A 433 -18.03 -7.36 16.03
C GLY A 433 -19.38 -7.21 16.76
N LYS A 434 -20.17 -8.29 16.77
CA LYS A 434 -21.43 -8.35 17.53
C LYS A 434 -21.15 -8.29 19.02
N VAL A 435 -21.95 -7.52 19.75
CA VAL A 435 -21.76 -7.25 21.17
C VAL A 435 -22.92 -7.83 21.97
N LYS A 436 -22.63 -8.23 23.21
CA LYS A 436 -23.61 -8.51 24.24
C LYS A 436 -23.31 -7.63 25.44
N SER A 437 -23.97 -6.48 25.49
CA SER A 437 -23.85 -5.49 26.57
C SER A 437 -24.57 -5.96 27.83
N MET A 438 -23.89 -5.85 28.97
CA MET A 438 -24.36 -6.32 30.26
C MET A 438 -24.05 -5.32 31.37
N VAL A 439 -24.94 -5.26 32.36
CA VAL A 439 -24.79 -4.43 33.56
C VAL A 439 -24.89 -5.31 34.81
N THR A 440 -24.06 -5.08 35.83
CA THR A 440 -24.11 -5.89 37.06
C THR A 440 -25.26 -5.44 37.96
N GLN A 441 -25.70 -6.33 38.87
CA GLN A 441 -26.74 -5.97 39.84
C GLN A 441 -26.33 -4.84 40.80
N CYS A 442 -25.04 -4.68 41.10
CA CYS A 442 -24.55 -3.55 41.91
C CYS A 442 -24.58 -2.23 41.13
N GLU A 443 -24.15 -2.24 39.86
CA GLU A 443 -24.21 -1.04 39.02
C GLU A 443 -25.66 -0.61 38.75
N MET A 444 -26.56 -1.57 38.54
CA MET A 444 -28.00 -1.33 38.44
C MET A 444 -28.58 -0.69 39.72
N ARG A 445 -28.12 -1.10 40.91
CA ARG A 445 -28.51 -0.46 42.19
C ARG A 445 -27.99 0.98 42.30
N LYS A 446 -26.80 1.27 41.79
CA LYS A 446 -26.25 2.65 41.72
C LYS A 446 -27.08 3.53 40.78
N LEU A 447 -27.47 3.02 39.60
CA LEU A 447 -28.37 3.75 38.69
C LEU A 447 -29.70 4.09 39.36
N TYR A 448 -30.35 3.14 40.06
CA TYR A 448 -31.57 3.44 40.83
C TYR A 448 -31.36 4.51 41.91
N ALA A 449 -30.19 4.55 42.56
CA ALA A 449 -29.86 5.59 43.54
C ALA A 449 -29.74 7.00 42.93
N THR A 450 -29.39 7.13 41.64
CA THR A 450 -29.34 8.44 40.95
C THR A 450 -30.72 9.06 40.69
N ARG A 451 -31.80 8.27 40.75
CA ARG A 451 -33.19 8.67 40.50
C ARG A 451 -33.49 9.30 39.12
N ASN A 452 -32.55 9.28 38.17
CA ASN A 452 -32.82 9.72 36.80
C ASN A 452 -33.42 8.57 35.98
N GLU A 453 -34.66 8.72 35.53
CA GLU A 453 -35.35 7.72 34.73
C GLU A 453 -34.62 7.34 33.44
N ASP A 454 -33.94 8.27 32.77
CA ASP A 454 -33.38 8.00 31.44
C ASP A 454 -32.13 7.10 31.53
N PHE A 455 -31.30 7.31 32.55
CA PHE A 455 -30.19 6.41 32.88
C PHE A 455 -30.71 5.04 33.34
N ILE A 456 -31.85 5.00 34.03
CA ILE A 456 -32.50 3.75 34.45
C ILE A 456 -33.06 3.00 33.25
N LYS A 457 -33.79 3.65 32.33
CA LYS A 457 -34.32 3.06 31.08
C LYS A 457 -33.19 2.49 30.22
N LEU A 458 -32.12 3.27 30.00
CA LEU A 458 -30.93 2.82 29.26
C LEU A 458 -30.18 1.68 29.97
N GLY A 459 -30.15 1.67 31.30
CA GLY A 459 -29.60 0.53 32.05
C GLY A 459 -30.49 -0.71 32.01
N GLN A 460 -31.81 -0.55 31.87
CA GLN A 460 -32.79 -1.64 31.86
C GLN A 460 -32.88 -2.39 30.52
N SER A 461 -32.44 -1.80 29.40
CA SER A 461 -32.31 -2.51 28.13
C SER A 461 -31.10 -3.45 28.06
N LEU A 462 -30.08 -3.24 28.91
CA LEU A 462 -28.88 -4.09 28.96
C LEU A 462 -29.12 -5.39 29.74
N GLU A 463 -28.46 -6.50 29.35
CA GLU A 463 -28.66 -7.77 30.04
C GLU A 463 -28.06 -7.75 31.47
N ARG A 464 -28.85 -8.20 32.45
CA ARG A 464 -28.46 -8.15 33.87
C ARG A 464 -27.53 -9.30 34.26
N ARG A 465 -26.24 -8.99 34.47
CA ARG A 465 -25.26 -9.94 34.99
C ARG A 465 -25.39 -10.08 36.52
N ARG A 466 -25.84 -11.25 36.96
CA ARG A 466 -25.83 -11.63 38.40
C ARG A 466 -24.39 -11.70 38.93
N CYS A 467 -24.07 -10.90 39.93
CA CYS A 467 -22.73 -10.78 40.54
C CYS A 467 -22.55 -11.57 41.85
N GLY A 468 -23.62 -12.17 42.41
CA GLY A 468 -23.57 -12.91 43.68
C GLY A 468 -23.83 -12.05 44.92
N HIS A 469 -23.56 -10.74 44.87
CA HIS A 469 -23.80 -9.82 45.99
C HIS A 469 -25.30 -9.56 46.20
N HIS A 470 -25.93 -10.27 47.14
CA HIS A 470 -27.37 -10.14 47.39
C HIS A 470 -27.67 -8.91 48.28
N PRO A 471 -28.78 -8.18 48.05
CA PRO A 471 -29.15 -7.02 48.88
C PRO A 471 -29.33 -7.33 50.37
N ASN A 472 -29.63 -8.58 50.70
CA ASN A 472 -29.78 -9.07 52.08
C ASN A 472 -28.45 -9.11 52.85
N GLU A 473 -27.33 -9.33 52.14
CA GLU A 473 -25.98 -9.39 52.67
C GLU A 473 -25.28 -8.03 52.58
N TYR A 474 -25.60 -7.27 51.53
CA TYR A 474 -25.04 -5.95 51.23
C TYR A 474 -26.17 -4.92 51.07
N PRO A 475 -26.59 -4.23 52.16
CA PRO A 475 -27.68 -3.24 52.16
C PRO A 475 -27.42 -2.06 51.21
N GLU A 476 -26.17 -1.69 51.03
CA GLU A 476 -25.68 -0.77 49.99
C GLU A 476 -24.98 -1.57 48.86
N PRO A 477 -24.93 -1.07 47.62
CA PRO A 477 -24.18 -1.72 46.55
C PRO A 477 -22.67 -1.55 46.76
N LEU A 478 -21.91 -2.67 46.65
CA LEU A 478 -20.44 -2.67 46.68
C LEU A 478 -19.81 -1.70 45.67
N SER A 479 -18.56 -1.29 45.93
CA SER A 479 -17.83 -0.40 45.03
C SER A 479 -17.70 -1.00 43.62
N THR A 480 -17.52 -0.13 42.64
CA THR A 480 -17.40 -0.52 41.22
C THR A 480 -16.18 -1.43 41.02
N GLN A 481 -15.10 -1.14 41.75
CA GLN A 481 -13.86 -1.92 41.77
C GLN A 481 -14.07 -3.33 42.32
N GLU A 482 -14.68 -3.49 43.50
CA GLU A 482 -14.92 -4.80 44.13
C GLU A 482 -15.89 -5.65 43.30
N CYS A 483 -16.99 -5.05 42.82
CA CYS A 483 -18.00 -5.79 42.07
C CYS A 483 -17.52 -6.21 40.67
N LEU A 484 -16.69 -5.41 39.99
CA LEU A 484 -16.13 -5.81 38.69
C LEU A 484 -14.96 -6.78 38.86
N ARG A 485 -14.09 -6.62 39.86
CA ARG A 485 -12.99 -7.59 40.14
C ARG A 485 -13.54 -8.99 40.37
N SER A 486 -14.49 -9.13 41.29
CA SER A 486 -15.11 -10.42 41.64
C SER A 486 -15.88 -11.08 40.48
N VAL A 487 -16.43 -10.29 39.55
CA VAL A 487 -17.11 -10.83 38.35
C VAL A 487 -16.13 -11.23 37.25
N VAL A 488 -15.02 -10.49 37.07
CA VAL A 488 -14.01 -10.75 36.02
C VAL A 488 -13.06 -11.88 36.41
N ASP A 489 -12.60 -11.90 37.66
CA ASP A 489 -11.71 -12.91 38.22
C ASP A 489 -12.24 -13.47 39.56
N PRO A 490 -13.28 -14.33 39.52
CA PRO A 490 -13.90 -14.95 40.71
C PRO A 490 -13.00 -15.99 41.42
N LYS A 491 -11.68 -15.96 41.20
CA LYS A 491 -10.70 -16.86 41.82
C LYS A 491 -9.38 -16.17 42.20
N ASP A 492 -9.25 -14.85 42.02
CA ASP A 492 -7.99 -14.09 42.19
C ASP A 492 -6.78 -14.73 41.46
N THR A 493 -7.04 -15.27 40.27
CA THR A 493 -6.05 -15.92 39.40
C THR A 493 -5.26 -14.94 38.52
N ASN A 494 -5.61 -13.66 38.56
CA ASN A 494 -5.20 -12.58 37.67
C ASN A 494 -5.40 -12.93 36.18
N GLN A 495 -6.50 -13.64 35.87
CA GLN A 495 -6.88 -14.05 34.51
C GLN A 495 -8.37 -13.87 34.25
N ASN A 496 -8.71 -13.31 33.08
CA ASN A 496 -10.09 -13.10 32.65
C ASN A 496 -10.77 -14.41 32.17
N LYS A 497 -11.08 -15.31 33.11
CA LYS A 497 -11.67 -16.64 32.85
C LYS A 497 -12.91 -16.58 31.95
N HIS A 498 -13.73 -15.55 32.11
CA HIS A 498 -15.00 -15.39 31.42
C HIS A 498 -14.90 -14.59 30.11
N ARG A 499 -13.74 -13.99 29.80
CA ARG A 499 -13.47 -13.16 28.61
C ARG A 499 -14.44 -11.98 28.48
N TYR A 500 -14.63 -11.28 29.59
CA TYR A 500 -15.35 -10.00 29.59
C TYR A 500 -14.47 -8.88 29.00
N VAL A 501 -15.04 -8.08 28.12
CA VAL A 501 -14.61 -6.70 27.87
C VAL A 501 -15.23 -5.84 28.98
N VAL A 502 -14.55 -4.79 29.45
CA VAL A 502 -15.12 -3.88 30.44
C VAL A 502 -15.14 -2.44 29.92
N ALA A 503 -16.35 -1.90 29.79
CA ALA A 503 -16.58 -0.48 29.55
C ALA A 503 -16.78 0.21 30.91
N SER A 504 -15.77 0.97 31.34
CA SER A 504 -15.78 1.68 32.63
C SER A 504 -15.15 3.06 32.50
N GLN A 505 -15.81 4.06 33.07
CA GLN A 505 -15.36 5.45 33.00
C GLN A 505 -14.35 5.76 34.11
N ASP A 506 -14.49 5.16 35.29
CA ASP A 506 -13.55 5.27 36.39
C ASP A 506 -12.11 4.86 35.98
N GLN A 507 -11.13 5.66 36.39
CA GLN A 507 -9.72 5.41 36.15
C GLN A 507 -9.13 4.38 37.14
N GLU A 508 -9.68 4.27 38.35
CA GLU A 508 -9.21 3.38 39.42
C GLU A 508 -9.58 1.92 39.10
N VAL A 509 -10.85 1.67 38.75
CA VAL A 509 -11.34 0.40 38.18
C VAL A 509 -10.48 -0.03 36.99
N ARG A 510 -10.25 0.84 36.00
CA ARG A 510 -9.42 0.51 34.83
C ARG A 510 -7.97 0.20 35.21
N ARG A 511 -7.36 0.99 36.12
CA ARG A 511 -5.99 0.76 36.62
C ARG A 511 -5.86 -0.62 37.29
N MET A 512 -6.86 -1.02 38.08
CA MET A 512 -6.94 -2.34 38.70
C MET A 512 -7.10 -3.46 37.66
N LEU A 513 -8.04 -3.32 36.72
CA LEU A 513 -8.32 -4.34 35.71
C LEU A 513 -7.16 -4.59 34.73
N ARG A 514 -6.25 -3.61 34.52
CA ARG A 514 -5.03 -3.82 33.72
C ARG A 514 -4.04 -4.84 34.32
N GLY A 515 -4.11 -5.12 35.63
CA GLY A 515 -3.35 -6.21 36.27
C GLY A 515 -3.95 -7.61 36.02
N ILE A 516 -5.18 -7.69 35.51
CA ILE A 516 -5.82 -8.95 35.14
C ILE A 516 -5.51 -9.25 33.67
N LYS A 517 -4.94 -10.44 33.42
CA LYS A 517 -4.49 -10.83 32.08
C LYS A 517 -5.69 -11.10 31.17
N GLY A 518 -5.66 -10.47 29.99
CA GLY A 518 -6.68 -10.62 28.96
C GLY A 518 -7.97 -9.81 29.18
N VAL A 519 -7.91 -8.61 29.78
CA VAL A 519 -9.06 -7.68 29.87
C VAL A 519 -8.93 -6.52 28.89
N PRO A 520 -9.76 -6.43 27.84
CA PRO A 520 -9.91 -5.22 27.03
C PRO A 520 -10.75 -4.18 27.77
N LEU A 521 -10.31 -2.92 27.76
CA LEU A 521 -10.93 -1.81 28.50
C LEU A 521 -11.42 -0.71 27.57
N ILE A 522 -12.65 -0.22 27.80
CA ILE A 522 -13.30 0.84 27.01
C ILE A 522 -13.70 2.00 27.94
N TYR A 523 -13.52 3.24 27.48
CA TYR A 523 -13.94 4.47 28.20
C TYR A 523 -14.39 5.57 27.21
N ILE A 524 -15.04 6.62 27.69
CA ILE A 524 -15.46 7.78 26.88
C ILE A 524 -14.59 8.99 27.18
N LYS A 525 -14.13 9.71 26.15
CA LYS A 525 -13.39 10.97 26.31
C LYS A 525 -13.74 11.94 25.21
N ARG A 526 -14.22 13.14 25.57
CA ARG A 526 -14.67 14.20 24.64
C ARG A 526 -15.66 13.66 23.59
N SER A 527 -16.72 12.99 24.04
CA SER A 527 -17.76 12.39 23.19
C SER A 527 -17.27 11.33 22.18
N VAL A 528 -16.11 10.71 22.42
CA VAL A 528 -15.59 9.59 21.63
C VAL A 528 -15.34 8.39 22.55
N MET A 529 -15.82 7.21 22.15
CA MET A 529 -15.51 5.94 22.82
C MET A 529 -14.12 5.43 22.39
N ILE A 530 -13.33 4.94 23.35
CA ILE A 530 -11.93 4.58 23.16
C ILE A 530 -11.65 3.21 23.78
N LEU A 531 -11.21 2.26 22.95
CA LEU A 531 -10.58 1.01 23.41
C LEU A 531 -9.12 1.30 23.83
N GLU A 532 -8.75 0.93 25.06
CA GLU A 532 -7.38 1.08 25.57
C GLU A 532 -6.41 0.05 24.94
N PRO A 533 -5.12 0.40 24.73
CA PRO A 533 -4.12 -0.57 24.31
C PRO A 533 -3.96 -1.69 25.35
N MET A 534 -3.56 -2.88 24.87
CA MET A 534 -3.31 -4.05 25.72
C MET A 534 -2.30 -3.74 26.83
N ALA A 535 -2.67 -4.05 28.08
CA ALA A 535 -1.81 -3.85 29.25
C ALA A 535 -0.52 -4.69 29.18
N ASP A 536 0.57 -4.19 29.76
CA ASP A 536 1.92 -4.77 29.61
C ASP A 536 2.00 -6.26 30.03
N GLU A 537 1.29 -6.66 31.08
CA GLU A 537 1.21 -8.07 31.50
C GLU A 537 0.55 -8.96 30.44
N SER A 538 -0.47 -8.45 29.75
CA SER A 538 -1.15 -9.18 28.66
C SER A 538 -0.27 -9.23 27.40
N VAL A 539 0.49 -8.17 27.12
CA VAL A 539 1.49 -8.14 26.04
C VAL A 539 2.60 -9.17 26.30
N GLN A 540 3.06 -9.31 27.54
CA GLN A 540 4.06 -10.33 27.91
C GLN A 540 3.54 -11.77 27.72
N VAL A 541 2.28 -12.05 28.07
CA VAL A 541 1.65 -13.36 27.80
C VAL A 541 1.60 -13.62 26.29
N ARG A 542 1.11 -12.66 25.50
CA ARG A 542 1.08 -12.77 24.02
C ARG A 542 2.48 -13.02 23.44
N ALA A 543 3.48 -12.25 23.85
CA ALA A 543 4.85 -12.42 23.37
C ALA A 543 5.46 -13.78 23.76
N ARG A 544 5.08 -14.34 24.92
CA ARG A 544 5.47 -15.70 25.33
C ARG A 544 4.77 -16.75 24.48
N GLU A 545 3.49 -16.60 24.17
CA GLU A 545 2.75 -17.51 23.29
C GLU A 545 3.26 -17.48 21.85
N GLU A 546 3.48 -16.30 21.26
CA GLU A 546 3.99 -16.15 19.89
C GLU A 546 5.36 -16.83 19.74
N ARG A 547 6.26 -16.62 20.71
CA ARG A 547 7.56 -17.31 20.78
C ARG A 547 7.40 -18.83 20.93
N SER A 548 6.42 -19.31 21.69
CA SER A 548 6.15 -20.73 21.87
C SER A 548 5.61 -21.38 20.58
N LYS A 549 4.64 -20.73 19.92
CA LYS A 549 4.07 -21.16 18.63
C LYS A 549 5.18 -21.24 17.55
N PHE A 550 5.98 -20.18 17.42
CA PHE A 550 7.14 -20.13 16.51
C PHE A 550 8.23 -21.18 16.84
N ARG A 551 8.54 -21.42 18.12
CA ARG A 551 9.50 -22.47 18.54
C ARG A 551 8.96 -23.88 18.27
N ALA A 552 7.64 -24.09 18.34
CA ALA A 552 7.02 -25.37 17.98
C ALA A 552 7.13 -25.63 16.47
N GLU A 553 6.86 -24.62 15.65
CA GLU A 553 6.95 -24.69 14.18
C GLU A 553 8.39 -24.95 13.67
N ILE A 554 9.38 -24.32 14.30
CA ILE A 554 10.80 -24.63 14.08
C ILE A 554 11.15 -26.06 14.53
N LYS A 555 10.59 -26.54 15.66
CA LYS A 555 10.80 -27.92 16.12
C LYS A 555 10.08 -28.98 15.27
N SER A 556 9.02 -28.63 14.54
CA SER A 556 8.38 -29.55 13.57
C SER A 556 9.10 -29.59 12.23
N SER A 557 9.67 -28.47 11.78
CA SER A 557 10.46 -28.42 10.53
C SER A 557 11.88 -28.98 10.71
N VAL A 558 12.52 -28.75 11.86
CA VAL A 558 13.82 -29.35 12.20
C VAL A 558 13.60 -30.69 12.91
N GLY A 559 13.36 -31.74 12.12
CA GLY A 559 13.08 -33.10 12.60
C GLY A 559 14.11 -33.62 13.62
N LYS A 560 13.59 -34.39 14.61
CA LYS A 560 14.28 -34.85 15.84
C LYS A 560 15.76 -35.27 15.65
N ARG A 561 16.68 -34.35 15.87
CA ARG A 561 18.05 -34.68 16.29
C ARG A 561 18.09 -34.61 17.80
N LYS A 562 18.23 -35.78 18.46
CA LYS A 562 18.40 -35.86 19.91
C LYS A 562 19.75 -35.23 20.28
N ARG A 563 19.73 -33.95 20.66
CA ARG A 563 20.75 -33.38 21.54
C ARG A 563 20.18 -33.40 22.94
N GLU A 564 20.95 -33.92 23.88
CA GLU A 564 20.63 -33.87 25.29
C GLU A 564 20.99 -32.47 25.77
N ASP A 565 19.99 -31.57 25.79
CA ASP A 565 20.09 -30.29 26.49
C ASP A 565 20.06 -30.61 27.99
N ALA A 566 21.08 -30.15 28.72
CA ALA A 566 21.11 -30.27 30.17
C ALA A 566 20.09 -29.30 30.81
N ASP A 567 19.57 -29.66 31.98
CA ASP A 567 18.64 -28.84 32.73
C ASP A 567 19.29 -27.51 33.17
N ASP A 568 18.49 -26.45 33.14
CA ASP A 568 18.78 -25.14 33.75
C ASP A 568 17.42 -24.64 34.30
N ASP A 569 16.86 -25.44 35.21
CA ASP A 569 15.56 -25.25 35.87
C ASP A 569 15.80 -24.81 37.32
N ASP A 570 16.06 -23.52 37.51
CA ASP A 570 16.31 -22.98 38.84
C ASP A 570 15.83 -21.52 38.98
N GLU A 571 14.64 -21.34 39.56
CA GLU A 571 14.38 -20.18 40.43
C GLU A 571 13.22 -20.48 41.41
N LYS A 572 13.54 -21.12 42.53
CA LYS A 572 12.62 -21.17 43.70
C LYS A 572 13.39 -21.22 45.02
N ALA A 573 13.07 -20.28 45.92
CA ALA A 573 13.60 -20.21 47.29
C ALA A 573 13.16 -21.44 48.15
N ASP A 574 13.71 -21.72 49.34
CA ASP A 574 14.18 -20.79 50.38
C ASP A 574 14.97 -21.48 51.54
N LYS A 575 15.68 -20.70 52.37
CA LYS A 575 16.12 -20.95 53.78
C LYS A 575 17.05 -22.12 54.21
N LYS A 576 18.21 -21.69 54.76
CA LYS A 576 18.77 -21.95 56.13
C LYS A 576 19.68 -23.15 56.51
N ASP A 577 20.88 -22.74 57.00
CA ASP A 577 21.59 -23.11 58.25
C ASP A 577 22.35 -24.46 58.48
N ALA A 578 23.68 -24.31 58.63
CA ALA A 578 24.58 -24.84 59.68
C ALA A 578 25.19 -26.28 59.65
N GLY A 579 26.53 -26.34 59.89
CA GLY A 579 27.33 -27.53 60.30
C GLY A 579 28.17 -28.18 59.18
N THR A 580 29.51 -27.99 59.03
CA THR A 580 30.68 -28.53 59.79
C THR A 580 30.81 -30.08 59.74
N THR A 581 31.93 -30.72 59.37
CA THR A 581 33.32 -30.23 59.09
C THR A 581 34.14 -31.24 58.24
N GLU A 582 35.29 -30.78 57.70
CA GLU A 582 36.53 -31.56 57.38
C GLU A 582 36.53 -32.64 56.25
N ASP A 583 37.62 -32.87 55.48
CA ASP A 583 38.84 -32.05 55.25
C ASP A 583 39.44 -32.23 53.81
N GLN A 584 40.57 -31.58 53.53
CA GLN A 584 41.06 -31.19 52.20
C GLN A 584 42.01 -32.18 51.48
N LYS A 585 42.08 -32.05 50.14
CA LYS A 585 43.38 -32.07 49.40
C LYS A 585 43.36 -31.12 48.19
N LYS A 586 44.46 -30.37 47.98
CA LYS A 586 44.58 -29.17 47.11
C LYS A 586 45.54 -29.35 45.93
N LYS A 587 45.57 -28.30 45.06
CA LYS A 587 46.61 -27.85 44.06
C LYS A 587 46.36 -28.34 42.63
N LYS A 588 46.37 -27.54 41.53
CA LYS A 588 46.57 -26.08 41.23
C LYS A 588 45.61 -25.60 40.10
N LYS A 589 45.44 -24.28 39.90
CA LYS A 589 44.86 -23.64 38.68
C LYS A 589 45.93 -23.30 37.62
N LYS A 590 45.56 -23.12 36.34
CA LYS A 590 46.34 -22.38 35.32
C LYS A 590 45.45 -21.69 34.25
N GLY A 591 45.72 -20.40 34.02
CA GLY A 591 45.77 -19.73 32.71
C GLY A 591 44.56 -19.72 31.76
N TYR A 592 43.90 -18.57 31.64
CA TYR A 592 43.12 -18.18 30.45
C TYR A 592 44.06 -17.68 29.35
N GLY A 593 43.77 -18.01 28.08
CA GLY A 593 44.59 -17.64 26.91
C GLY A 593 43.76 -17.07 25.76
N SER A 594 44.37 -16.25 24.91
CA SER A 594 43.68 -15.47 23.87
C SER A 594 43.26 -16.28 22.63
N LYS A 595 42.19 -15.81 21.96
CA LYS A 595 41.62 -16.44 20.77
C LYS A 595 42.48 -16.18 19.51
N GLY A 596 42.87 -17.23 18.80
CA GLY A 596 43.42 -17.16 17.44
C GLY A 596 42.33 -17.19 16.35
N PRO A 597 42.68 -16.89 15.08
CA PRO A 597 41.72 -16.75 13.98
C PRO A 597 41.24 -18.07 13.35
N ASN A 598 40.20 -17.94 12.50
CA ASN A 598 39.40 -19.01 11.89
C ASN A 598 40.20 -19.96 10.96
N PRO A 599 40.15 -21.31 11.16
CA PRO A 599 40.98 -22.27 10.41
C PRO A 599 40.37 -22.73 9.07
N LEU A 600 40.17 -21.80 8.13
CA LEU A 600 39.78 -22.11 6.75
C LEU A 600 40.64 -21.35 5.72
N ALA A 601 41.96 -21.57 5.76
CA ALA A 601 42.89 -21.06 4.77
C ALA A 601 44.09 -22.01 4.56
N VAL A 602 44.56 -22.07 3.30
CA VAL A 602 45.82 -22.69 2.84
C VAL A 602 45.97 -24.21 3.08
N GLN A 603 45.63 -24.99 2.04
CA GLN A 603 46.53 -26.03 1.54
C GLN A 603 46.60 -26.00 0.01
N LYS A 604 47.83 -25.99 -0.53
CA LYS A 604 48.17 -26.28 -1.93
C LYS A 604 49.40 -27.20 -1.92
N PRO A 605 49.34 -28.44 -2.43
CA PRO A 605 50.51 -29.31 -2.50
C PRO A 605 51.50 -28.87 -3.60
N LYS A 606 52.78 -29.20 -3.42
CA LYS A 606 53.85 -29.01 -4.43
C LYS A 606 54.33 -30.36 -5.00
N LYS A 607 54.94 -30.29 -6.18
CA LYS A 607 55.36 -31.42 -7.02
C LYS A 607 56.55 -32.22 -6.44
N PRO A 608 56.71 -33.51 -6.80
CA PRO A 608 58.03 -34.14 -6.99
C PRO A 608 58.67 -33.73 -8.34
N LYS A 609 59.91 -34.16 -8.60
CA LYS A 609 60.69 -33.85 -9.82
C LYS A 609 60.94 -35.08 -10.70
N THR A 610 61.22 -34.86 -11.98
CA THR A 610 62.14 -35.68 -12.78
C THR A 610 62.79 -34.78 -13.86
N ASP A 611 64.01 -35.09 -14.28
CA ASP A 611 64.83 -34.27 -15.19
C ASP A 611 64.59 -34.57 -16.68
N GLY A 612 64.99 -33.68 -17.61
CA GLY A 612 64.73 -33.91 -19.05
C GLY A 612 65.09 -32.83 -20.10
N GLN A 613 66.17 -32.06 -19.93
CA GLN A 613 66.82 -31.25 -21.01
C GLN A 613 65.98 -30.14 -21.72
N GLN A 614 66.59 -29.54 -22.75
CA GLN A 614 66.34 -28.22 -23.38
C GLN A 614 66.61 -28.32 -24.91
N PRO A 615 66.36 -27.30 -25.77
CA PRO A 615 65.33 -26.23 -25.74
C PRO A 615 64.73 -25.88 -27.15
N ARG A 616 63.96 -24.76 -27.20
CA ARG A 616 63.85 -23.75 -28.30
C ARG A 616 62.88 -23.94 -29.51
N LYS A 617 61.95 -22.96 -29.57
CA LYS A 617 61.59 -22.04 -30.68
C LYS A 617 60.66 -22.48 -31.84
N GLN A 618 59.75 -21.54 -32.15
CA GLN A 618 59.21 -21.17 -33.49
C GLN A 618 58.26 -22.16 -34.21
N GLU A 619 57.27 -21.76 -35.04
CA GLU A 619 56.52 -20.50 -35.22
C GLU A 619 55.31 -20.72 -36.18
N SER A 620 54.28 -19.87 -36.16
CA SER A 620 53.33 -19.57 -37.28
C SER A 620 52.39 -20.65 -37.88
N SER A 621 51.51 -20.19 -38.80
CA SER A 621 50.52 -20.87 -39.70
C SER A 621 49.48 -21.82 -39.04
N GLU A 622 48.15 -21.64 -39.09
CA GLU A 622 47.18 -21.00 -40.03
C GLU A 622 46.63 -21.92 -41.15
N VAL A 623 45.31 -21.84 -41.37
CA VAL A 623 44.41 -22.42 -42.42
C VAL A 623 44.32 -23.96 -42.62
N LYS A 624 43.15 -24.54 -42.27
CA LYS A 624 42.16 -25.27 -43.13
C LYS A 624 41.21 -26.12 -42.23
N GLU A 625 39.88 -26.13 -42.42
CA GLU A 625 39.11 -26.72 -43.54
C GLU A 625 39.38 -28.24 -43.63
N ASN A 626 38.41 -29.17 -43.53
CA ASN A 626 37.10 -29.15 -44.18
C ASN A 626 36.06 -30.15 -43.56
N THR A 627 34.79 -30.03 -43.99
CA THR A 627 33.72 -31.06 -44.13
C THR A 627 33.28 -32.04 -43.01
N GLN A 628 31.94 -32.03 -42.83
CA GLN A 628 31.00 -33.18 -42.77
C GLN A 628 30.63 -33.92 -41.46
N GLU A 629 29.30 -33.85 -41.23
CA GLU A 629 28.34 -34.92 -40.87
C GLU A 629 28.40 -35.64 -39.50
N GLY A 630 27.26 -35.53 -38.79
CA GLY A 630 26.99 -36.19 -37.51
C GLY A 630 25.52 -36.03 -37.10
N ALA A 631 24.59 -36.63 -37.84
CA ALA A 631 23.16 -36.50 -37.59
C ALA A 631 22.69 -37.22 -36.31
N GLY A 632 21.84 -36.60 -35.49
CA GLY A 632 21.46 -37.13 -34.17
C GLY A 632 20.17 -36.58 -33.54
N LYS A 633 19.03 -36.64 -34.25
CA LYS A 633 17.73 -36.19 -33.72
C LYS A 633 17.30 -36.99 -32.47
N ARG A 634 16.85 -36.30 -31.41
CA ARG A 634 16.17 -36.93 -30.24
C ARG A 634 14.66 -36.64 -30.28
N LYS A 635 13.83 -37.69 -30.14
CA LYS A 635 12.36 -37.64 -30.36
C LYS A 635 11.60 -36.96 -29.21
N ARG A 636 10.64 -36.08 -29.54
CA ARG A 636 9.53 -35.64 -28.67
C ARG A 636 8.36 -36.63 -28.86
N ARG A 637 7.63 -36.98 -27.80
CA ARG A 637 6.63 -38.08 -27.80
C ARG A 637 5.20 -37.53 -27.68
N ARG A 638 4.43 -37.51 -28.77
CA ARG A 638 2.97 -37.22 -28.78
C ARG A 638 2.16 -38.52 -28.57
N ARG A 639 0.89 -38.41 -28.16
CA ARG A 639 -0.06 -39.53 -27.96
C ARG A 639 -1.40 -39.13 -28.58
N ASN A 640 -1.82 -39.83 -29.63
CA ASN A 640 -3.14 -39.64 -30.25
C ASN A 640 -4.16 -40.65 -29.71
N LYS A 641 -5.46 -40.37 -29.87
CA LYS A 641 -6.50 -41.39 -30.00
C LYS A 641 -7.66 -40.92 -30.92
N THR A 642 -7.64 -41.43 -32.15
CA THR A 642 -8.77 -41.77 -33.05
C THR A 642 -10.06 -40.92 -33.08
N SER A 643 -10.31 -40.30 -34.23
CA SER A 643 -11.61 -40.20 -34.93
C SER A 643 -12.01 -41.58 -35.52
N GLU A 644 -13.10 -41.86 -36.26
CA GLU A 644 -14.09 -41.09 -37.03
C GLU A 644 -15.46 -41.83 -37.01
N THR A 645 -16.57 -41.16 -37.36
CA THR A 645 -17.45 -41.49 -38.53
C THR A 645 -18.61 -40.50 -38.65
N GLU A 646 -19.14 -40.34 -39.86
CA GLU A 646 -20.19 -39.38 -40.25
C GLU A 646 -21.55 -40.10 -40.40
N ASP A 647 -22.67 -39.36 -40.33
CA ASP A 647 -23.68 -39.33 -41.40
C ASP A 647 -24.59 -38.07 -41.29
N GLN A 648 -25.53 -37.89 -42.22
CA GLN A 648 -26.18 -36.63 -42.57
C GLN A 648 -27.65 -36.49 -42.11
N GLY A 649 -28.10 -35.22 -42.02
CA GLY A 649 -29.41 -34.79 -42.52
C GLY A 649 -30.63 -34.89 -41.57
N GLU A 650 -31.20 -33.74 -41.20
CA GLU A 650 -32.44 -33.21 -41.79
C GLU A 650 -32.71 -31.77 -41.30
N ALA A 651 -33.66 -31.06 -41.92
CA ALA A 651 -34.02 -29.68 -41.58
C ALA A 651 -35.49 -29.60 -41.16
N ASN A 652 -35.86 -28.66 -40.26
CA ASN A 652 -37.24 -28.15 -40.24
C ASN A 652 -37.44 -26.77 -39.58
N THR A 653 -38.26 -25.98 -40.26
CA THR A 653 -39.15 -24.88 -39.82
C THR A 653 -38.91 -24.14 -38.49
N THR A 654 -38.56 -22.87 -38.64
CA THR A 654 -39.42 -21.71 -38.28
C THR A 654 -40.42 -21.85 -37.12
N THR A 655 -40.27 -21.03 -36.08
CA THR A 655 -41.43 -20.43 -35.39
C THR A 655 -41.04 -19.05 -34.83
N THR A 656 -41.70 -17.99 -35.31
CA THR A 656 -41.67 -16.65 -34.72
C THR A 656 -42.87 -16.48 -33.79
N THR A 657 -42.67 -15.93 -32.60
CA THR A 657 -43.76 -15.48 -31.72
C THR A 657 -43.48 -14.07 -31.21
N GLU A 658 -44.26 -13.12 -31.69
CA GLU A 658 -44.31 -11.75 -31.19
C GLU A 658 -44.94 -11.72 -29.78
N VAL A 659 -44.59 -10.71 -28.98
CA VAL A 659 -45.32 -10.38 -27.74
C VAL A 659 -45.94 -9.00 -27.92
N THR A 660 -47.27 -8.98 -28.01
CA THR A 660 -48.06 -7.75 -28.22
C THR A 660 -48.14 -6.90 -26.96
N MET A 661 -48.02 -5.58 -27.11
CA MET A 661 -48.53 -4.63 -26.10
C MET A 661 -50.06 -4.67 -26.06
N ALA A 662 -50.63 -4.40 -24.88
CA ALA A 662 -52.03 -4.04 -24.70
C ALA A 662 -52.18 -3.16 -23.44
N ASP A 663 -52.83 -2.01 -23.58
CA ASP A 663 -53.16 -1.11 -22.47
C ASP A 663 -54.41 -1.60 -21.69
N ALA A 664 -54.34 -1.60 -20.36
CA ALA A 664 -55.47 -1.57 -19.42
C ALA A 664 -55.02 -1.21 -17.99
#